data_AF-A0A922HMN9-F1
#
_entry.id   AF-A0A922HMN9-F1
#
_cell.length_a   1.000
_cell.length_b   1.000
_cell.length_c   1.000
_cell.angle_alpha   90.00
_cell.angle_beta   90.00
_cell.angle_gamma   90.00
#
_symmetry.space_group_name_H-M   'P 1'
#
loop_
_entity.id
_entity.type
_entity.pdbx_description
1 polymer ?
#
loop_
_entity_poly.entity_id
_entity_poly.type
_entity_poly.pdbx_seq_one_letter_code
_entity_poly.pdbx_strand_id
1 'polypeptide(L)'
;MINLINVNYWFISVPIVFLFGTPILYVSILYIATFILHLYRIRYRLPIFDKQQIINFDQHWKHWNDPVTVVSKFFTIIGRVWHDHEIINMNHIPDDGGAIIVFYHSTLPNDFHYLIAKIFLDKHRLMYTITDHSLYYVPGWSLLLKVFQLIPGTRNDCIQLLKQKHLLALSPGGLREAMFGDHNYQLVWAGRQGFAHVAREAQVPIIPVFTQNSREAFRSLPLPFRNFFRKIYDRFKIPMFIPYGGLPVKLTTIIGEPIHFPPEMSASEIADLTAKKMEQLIDRYQTRPGSILKALWQQFLTIIGRIWHDHEIINMNHIPDDGGAIIVFYHSTLPNDFHYLMAKIFLDKHRPMYTITDHALYYVPGWSLLLKVLQLIPGTRNDCIQLLKQKHLLALSPGGLREAMFGDHNYQLVWAGRQGFAHVAREAQVPIIPVFTQNSREAFRPLPLPFRNFFRKIYDRFKIPMFIPYGGLPVKLTTIIGQPIHFPPEMSASEIADLTAKKMEQLIDRYQTRPGSIRKALWQLIFYIGNIILHIHRIYNNIPYDDKNDDVDDDEHFKRWHKPVELFAKIISHIGYIWHGYNVIGLENIPAKDPAIIVFYHSTFPNDFYYLMALLFLKHKRTFFTIIERIIYRIPSWSLMLNVLRLIPGSVDDCVNIINRGNLLALSPGGLREAMFSDENYQLIWNNRHGFARIAKQTNVPIIPVFTQNSRESFRLLSIIPKWLCRLIYDRYKFPFLFIPYGGLPVKLTTFIGEPIHFTPEMTITEIAQLTAKKMEQLIEQHQTRPGSIRKALCQRFF
;
A
#
# COMPACT_ATOMS: atom_id res chain seq x y z
N MET A 1 5.76 5.92 54.14
CA MET A 1 4.68 6.39 53.26
C MET A 1 5.14 7.57 52.37
N ILE A 2 6.37 7.55 51.82
CA ILE A 2 6.95 8.67 51.02
C ILE A 2 7.64 8.19 49.71
N ASN A 3 7.75 6.88 49.44
CA ASN A 3 8.43 6.35 48.23
C ASN A 3 7.51 5.85 47.11
N LEU A 4 6.20 6.14 47.14
CA LEU A 4 5.27 5.82 46.05
C LEU A 4 5.04 6.99 45.06
N ILE A 5 5.63 8.16 45.31
CA ILE A 5 5.43 9.39 44.50
C ILE A 5 6.45 9.52 43.35
N ASN A 6 7.52 8.71 43.33
CA ASN A 6 8.51 8.73 42.23
C ASN A 6 8.11 7.89 41.00
N VAL A 7 6.86 7.41 40.95
CA VAL A 7 6.29 6.81 39.75
C VAL A 7 5.74 7.95 38.88
N ASN A 8 6.30 8.10 37.68
CA ASN A 8 5.59 8.55 36.48
C ASN A 8 5.47 10.04 36.10
N TYR A 9 6.43 10.92 36.41
CA TYR A 9 6.54 12.19 35.66
C TYR A 9 6.67 11.93 34.14
N TRP A 10 7.42 10.90 33.76
CA TRP A 10 7.59 10.48 32.37
C TRP A 10 6.30 10.00 31.68
N PHE A 11 5.44 9.23 32.35
CA PHE A 11 4.20 8.73 31.73
C PHE A 11 3.13 9.82 31.58
N ILE A 12 3.19 10.88 32.37
CA ILE A 12 2.30 12.04 32.23
C ILE A 12 2.89 13.05 31.26
N SER A 13 4.20 13.28 31.27
CA SER A 13 4.86 14.27 30.43
C SER A 13 4.94 13.85 28.97
N VAL A 14 5.16 12.58 28.65
CA VAL A 14 5.30 12.13 27.24
C VAL A 14 4.03 12.36 26.42
N PRO A 15 2.81 11.97 26.87
CA PRO A 15 1.58 12.29 26.14
C PRO A 15 1.34 13.79 26.00
N ILE A 16 1.67 14.59 27.02
CA ILE A 16 1.52 16.05 26.98
C ILE A 16 2.50 16.66 25.96
N VAL A 17 3.79 16.30 26.02
CA VAL A 17 4.80 16.74 25.06
C VAL A 17 4.42 16.31 23.65
N PHE A 18 3.88 15.11 23.46
CA PHE A 18 3.40 14.66 22.16
C PHE A 18 2.21 15.49 21.66
N LEU A 19 1.18 15.71 22.49
CA LEU A 19 -0.02 16.48 22.13
C LEU A 19 0.28 17.94 21.78
N PHE A 20 1.26 18.57 22.42
CA PHE A 20 1.61 19.98 22.19
C PHE A 20 2.84 20.17 21.28
N GLY A 21 3.67 19.15 21.11
CA GLY A 21 4.87 19.18 20.27
C GLY A 21 4.57 18.93 18.78
N THR A 22 3.56 18.14 18.45
CA THR A 22 3.17 17.86 17.06
C THR A 22 2.58 19.06 16.30
N PRO A 23 1.84 20.04 16.89
CA PRO A 23 1.61 21.33 16.23
C PRO A 23 2.90 22.05 15.83
N ILE A 24 3.95 21.98 16.66
CA ILE A 24 5.26 22.57 16.34
C ILE A 24 5.87 21.83 15.14
N LEU A 25 5.83 20.49 15.13
CA LEU A 25 6.26 19.69 13.98
C LEU A 25 5.52 20.07 12.69
N TYR A 26 4.21 20.31 12.76
CA TYR A 26 3.42 20.78 11.63
C TYR A 26 3.89 22.15 11.12
N VAL A 27 4.16 23.10 12.03
CA VAL A 27 4.75 24.39 11.67
C VAL A 27 6.14 24.20 11.04
N SER A 28 6.97 23.29 11.57
CA SER A 28 8.27 22.94 10.98
C SER A 28 8.14 22.40 9.56
N ILE A 29 7.11 21.58 9.27
CA ILE A 29 6.83 21.09 7.91
C ILE A 29 6.56 22.25 6.95
N LEU A 30 5.81 23.27 7.36
CA LEU A 30 5.56 24.47 6.54
C LEU A 30 6.85 25.28 6.30
N TYR A 31 7.73 25.36 7.30
CA TYR A 31 9.05 25.98 7.15
C TYR A 31 9.98 25.18 6.23
N ILE A 32 9.95 23.84 6.27
CA ILE A 32 10.70 22.98 5.35
C ILE A 32 10.21 23.18 3.91
N ALA A 33 8.88 23.20 3.70
CA ALA A 33 8.30 23.49 2.39
C ALA A 33 8.73 24.87 1.88
N THR A 34 8.69 25.88 2.74
CA THR A 34 9.18 27.23 2.45
C THR A 34 10.67 27.24 2.10
N PHE A 35 11.49 26.48 2.83
CA PHE A 35 12.93 26.36 2.58
C PHE A 35 13.22 25.73 1.22
N ILE A 36 12.50 24.66 0.85
CA ILE A 36 12.59 24.05 -0.49
C ILE A 36 12.30 25.09 -1.57
N LEU A 37 11.24 25.88 -1.42
CA LEU A 37 10.90 26.94 -2.39
C LEU A 37 12.00 28.00 -2.49
N HIS A 38 12.64 28.38 -1.37
CA HIS A 38 13.76 29.31 -1.39
C HIS A 38 15.00 28.74 -2.09
N LEU A 39 15.31 27.45 -1.91
CA LEU A 39 16.40 26.79 -2.62
C LEU A 39 16.16 26.81 -4.13
N TYR A 40 14.95 26.47 -4.57
CA TYR A 40 14.57 26.55 -5.99
C TYR A 40 14.69 27.99 -6.51
N ARG A 41 14.18 28.96 -5.75
CA ARG A 41 14.28 30.37 -6.10
C ARG A 41 15.72 30.81 -6.32
N ILE A 42 16.63 30.46 -5.42
CA ILE A 42 18.06 30.82 -5.53
C ILE A 42 18.70 30.09 -6.72
N ARG A 43 18.44 28.79 -6.86
CA ARG A 43 19.04 27.94 -7.89
C ARG A 43 18.63 28.31 -9.32
N TYR A 44 17.40 28.79 -9.50
CA TYR A 44 16.80 29.09 -10.81
C TYR A 44 16.49 30.59 -11.00
N ARG A 45 16.89 31.46 -10.05
CA ARG A 45 16.67 32.91 -10.07
C ARG A 45 15.21 33.31 -10.34
N LEU A 46 14.28 32.63 -9.68
CA LEU A 46 12.85 32.85 -9.87
C LEU A 46 12.43 34.24 -9.34
N PRO A 47 11.45 34.91 -9.99
CA PRO A 47 11.03 36.27 -9.64
C PRO A 47 10.39 36.33 -8.24
N ILE A 48 10.55 37.49 -7.59
CA ILE A 48 9.86 37.82 -6.34
C ILE A 48 8.58 38.55 -6.70
N PHE A 49 7.42 38.02 -6.31
CA PHE A 49 6.16 38.75 -6.45
C PHE A 49 5.98 39.71 -5.27
N ASP A 50 5.45 40.90 -5.51
CA ASP A 50 5.13 41.87 -4.45
C ASP A 50 4.09 41.31 -3.45
N LYS A 51 4.04 41.83 -2.22
CA LYS A 51 3.21 41.34 -1.11
C LYS A 51 1.71 41.53 -1.32
N GLN A 52 1.25 42.37 -2.27
CA GLN A 52 -0.15 42.83 -2.31
C GLN A 52 -0.85 42.75 -3.68
N GLN A 53 -0.21 42.25 -4.74
CA GLN A 53 -0.86 42.14 -6.06
C GLN A 53 -1.34 40.72 -6.34
N ILE A 54 -2.55 40.60 -6.91
CA ILE A 54 -3.02 39.39 -7.57
C ILE A 54 -2.10 39.17 -8.76
N ILE A 55 -1.30 38.10 -8.68
CA ILE A 55 -0.22 37.84 -9.64
C ILE A 55 -0.84 37.41 -10.96
N ASN A 56 -0.30 37.92 -12.08
CA ASN A 56 -0.63 37.43 -13.41
C ASN A 56 -0.32 35.92 -13.50
N PHE A 57 -1.37 35.11 -13.64
CA PHE A 57 -1.38 33.66 -13.49
C PHE A 57 -0.40 32.95 -14.43
N ASP A 58 -0.40 33.32 -15.71
CA ASP A 58 0.41 32.67 -16.74
C ASP A 58 1.90 32.85 -16.49
N GLN A 59 2.29 34.02 -15.96
CA GLN A 59 3.69 34.31 -15.61
C GLN A 59 4.12 33.59 -14.34
N HIS A 60 3.26 33.48 -13.33
CA HIS A 60 3.54 32.68 -12.13
C HIS A 60 3.75 31.19 -12.48
N TRP A 61 2.84 30.66 -13.30
CA TRP A 61 2.81 29.26 -13.70
C TRP A 61 4.08 28.82 -14.42
N LYS A 62 4.55 29.62 -15.37
CA LYS A 62 5.77 29.34 -16.16
C LYS A 62 7.02 29.11 -15.30
N HIS A 63 7.07 29.72 -14.11
CA HIS A 63 8.26 29.71 -13.26
C HIS A 63 8.15 28.80 -12.04
N TRP A 64 6.95 28.60 -11.50
CA TRP A 64 6.77 27.93 -10.21
C TRP A 64 6.18 26.53 -10.29
N ASN A 65 5.83 26.04 -11.48
CA ASN A 65 5.24 24.71 -11.66
C ASN A 65 6.09 23.57 -11.06
N ASP A 66 7.41 23.56 -11.33
CA ASP A 66 8.30 22.52 -10.79
C ASP A 66 8.47 22.61 -9.26
N PRO A 67 8.78 23.78 -8.67
CA PRO A 67 8.78 23.94 -7.22
C PRO A 67 7.47 23.53 -6.54
N VAL A 68 6.31 23.94 -7.09
CA VAL A 68 4.98 23.58 -6.58
C VAL A 68 4.79 22.08 -6.65
N THR A 69 5.20 21.44 -7.75
CA THR A 69 5.14 19.97 -7.89
C THR A 69 5.94 19.27 -6.81
N VAL A 70 7.15 19.73 -6.51
CA VAL A 70 8.00 19.13 -5.47
C VAL A 70 7.37 19.29 -4.09
N VAL A 71 6.91 20.49 -3.74
CA VAL A 71 6.28 20.74 -2.45
C VAL A 71 4.93 20.01 -2.32
N SER A 72 4.15 19.92 -3.41
CA SER A 72 2.90 19.15 -3.42
C SER A 72 3.15 17.66 -3.22
N LYS A 73 4.20 17.09 -3.82
CA LYS A 73 4.64 15.72 -3.54
C LYS A 73 5.05 15.55 -2.09
N PHE A 74 5.80 16.51 -1.53
CA PHE A 74 6.19 16.51 -0.12
C PHE A 74 4.98 16.49 0.83
N PHE A 75 4.00 17.37 0.63
CA PHE A 75 2.76 17.36 1.42
C PHE A 75 1.97 16.06 1.24
N THR A 76 1.89 15.53 0.02
CA THR A 76 1.20 14.26 -0.27
C THR A 76 1.87 13.08 0.44
N ILE A 77 3.22 13.04 0.48
CA ILE A 77 3.97 12.01 1.20
C ILE A 77 3.68 12.10 2.70
N ILE A 78 3.70 13.29 3.29
CA ILE A 78 3.38 13.48 4.71
C ILE A 78 1.95 13.06 5.00
N GLY A 79 0.98 13.51 4.20
CA GLY A 79 -0.42 13.14 4.34
C GLY A 79 -0.62 11.62 4.27
N ARG A 80 0.06 10.95 3.33
CA ARG A 80 -0.03 9.48 3.19
C ARG A 80 0.66 8.72 4.33
N VAL A 81 1.83 9.17 4.78
CA VAL A 81 2.61 8.47 5.82
C VAL A 81 2.05 8.71 7.21
N TRP A 82 1.74 9.97 7.54
CA TRP A 82 1.31 10.34 8.89
C TRP A 82 -0.20 10.12 9.10
N HIS A 83 -1.00 10.39 8.07
CA HIS A 83 -2.46 10.40 8.14
C HIS A 83 -3.16 9.40 7.23
N ASP A 84 -2.43 8.55 6.49
CA ASP A 84 -3.04 7.69 5.45
C ASP A 84 -4.09 8.43 4.60
N HIS A 85 -3.74 9.66 4.19
CA HIS A 85 -4.69 10.59 3.60
C HIS A 85 -5.24 10.06 2.27
N GLU A 86 -6.57 10.05 2.17
CA GLU A 86 -7.30 9.60 0.97
C GLU A 86 -8.38 10.62 0.58
N ILE A 87 -8.69 10.67 -0.71
CA ILE A 87 -9.69 11.57 -1.27
C ILE A 87 -10.75 10.74 -1.97
N ILE A 88 -12.01 10.95 -1.60
CA ILE A 88 -13.18 10.34 -2.22
C ILE A 88 -13.85 11.38 -3.13
N ASN A 89 -14.24 10.94 -4.33
CA ASN A 89 -14.94 11.72 -5.36
C ASN A 89 -14.14 12.90 -5.95
N MET A 90 -12.85 12.70 -6.26
CA MET A 90 -12.03 13.72 -6.94
C MET A 90 -12.63 14.19 -8.28
N ASN A 91 -13.44 13.34 -8.93
CA ASN A 91 -14.19 13.65 -10.15
C ASN A 91 -15.24 14.77 -9.98
N HIS A 92 -15.68 15.09 -8.77
CA HIS A 92 -16.59 16.22 -8.53
C HIS A 92 -15.90 17.59 -8.66
N ILE A 93 -14.56 17.64 -8.57
CA ILE A 93 -13.81 18.84 -8.93
C ILE A 93 -13.76 18.91 -10.46
N PRO A 94 -14.28 19.99 -11.07
CA PRO A 94 -14.34 20.08 -12.53
C PRO A 94 -12.94 20.13 -13.14
N ASP A 95 -12.77 19.58 -14.35
CA ASP A 95 -11.51 19.65 -15.11
C ASP A 95 -11.33 21.01 -15.82
N ASP A 96 -12.43 21.67 -16.20
CA ASP A 96 -12.48 23.05 -16.71
C ASP A 96 -13.64 23.83 -16.06
N GLY A 97 -13.53 25.16 -16.00
CA GLY A 97 -14.58 26.04 -15.45
C GLY A 97 -14.39 26.36 -13.97
N GLY A 98 -14.97 27.50 -13.55
CA GLY A 98 -14.86 28.00 -12.18
C GLY A 98 -15.78 27.25 -11.21
N ALA A 99 -15.33 27.04 -9.98
CA ALA A 99 -16.14 26.48 -8.89
C ALA A 99 -15.64 27.00 -7.54
N ILE A 100 -16.55 27.10 -6.57
CA ILE A 100 -16.21 27.45 -5.18
C ILE A 100 -16.21 26.20 -4.32
N ILE A 101 -15.06 25.88 -3.73
CA ILE A 101 -14.89 24.80 -2.77
C ILE A 101 -15.13 25.36 -1.38
N VAL A 102 -16.23 24.96 -0.76
CA VAL A 102 -16.59 25.31 0.62
C VAL A 102 -16.17 24.16 1.51
N PHE A 103 -15.14 24.34 2.31
CA PHE A 103 -14.62 23.27 3.18
C PHE A 103 -14.92 23.51 4.66
N TYR A 104 -15.13 22.43 5.41
CA TYR A 104 -15.19 22.45 6.86
C TYR A 104 -13.83 22.84 7.45
N HIS A 105 -13.75 23.88 8.28
CA HIS A 105 -12.46 24.32 8.82
C HIS A 105 -12.10 23.55 10.09
N SER A 106 -11.07 22.71 10.02
CA SER A 106 -10.47 22.02 11.17
C SER A 106 -9.68 23.01 12.05
N THR A 107 -9.15 22.60 13.20
CA THR A 107 -8.42 23.54 14.07
C THR A 107 -7.14 24.07 13.41
N LEU A 108 -6.38 23.18 12.77
CA LEU A 108 -5.29 23.53 11.86
C LEU A 108 -5.54 22.78 10.54
N PRO A 109 -5.64 23.46 9.39
CA PRO A 109 -6.16 22.88 8.15
C PRO A 109 -5.12 22.04 7.39
N ASN A 110 -4.40 21.13 8.07
CA ASN A 110 -3.40 20.27 7.44
C ASN A 110 -4.01 19.37 6.36
N ASP A 111 -5.22 18.89 6.60
CA ASP A 111 -6.04 18.14 5.64
C ASP A 111 -6.28 18.90 4.34
N PHE A 112 -6.56 20.20 4.46
CA PHE A 112 -6.79 21.06 3.30
C PHE A 112 -5.50 21.28 2.48
N HIS A 113 -4.32 21.37 3.11
CA HIS A 113 -3.05 21.45 2.37
C HIS A 113 -2.79 20.19 1.53
N TYR A 114 -3.16 19.01 2.05
CA TYR A 114 -3.08 17.76 1.28
C TYR A 114 -4.04 17.78 0.08
N LEU A 115 -5.26 18.32 0.27
CA LEU A 115 -6.22 18.47 -0.81
C LEU A 115 -5.72 19.42 -1.92
N ILE A 116 -5.18 20.59 -1.58
CA ILE A 116 -4.60 21.52 -2.56
C ILE A 116 -3.50 20.82 -3.37
N ALA A 117 -2.57 20.15 -2.67
CA ALA A 117 -1.47 19.44 -3.30
C ALA A 117 -1.97 18.35 -4.26
N LYS A 118 -2.99 17.60 -3.87
CA LYS A 118 -3.58 16.54 -4.67
C LYS A 118 -4.34 17.04 -5.89
N ILE A 119 -5.14 18.10 -5.77
CA ILE A 119 -5.81 18.71 -6.93
C ILE A 119 -4.78 19.25 -7.92
N PHE A 120 -3.71 19.87 -7.44
CA PHE A 120 -2.62 20.31 -8.31
C PHE A 120 -1.95 19.13 -9.04
N LEU A 121 -1.64 18.04 -8.34
CA LEU A 121 -0.94 16.88 -8.91
C LEU A 121 -1.80 16.05 -9.85
N ASP A 122 -3.07 15.82 -9.50
CA ASP A 122 -3.96 14.87 -10.18
C ASP A 122 -4.81 15.55 -11.26
N LYS A 123 -5.19 16.83 -11.06
CA LYS A 123 -6.04 17.60 -11.99
C LYS A 123 -5.29 18.69 -12.75
N HIS A 124 -4.04 18.99 -12.37
CA HIS A 124 -3.27 20.11 -12.92
C HIS A 124 -3.98 21.47 -12.82
N ARG A 125 -4.86 21.62 -11.81
CA ARG A 125 -5.59 22.86 -11.53
C ARG A 125 -5.05 23.53 -10.28
N LEU A 126 -4.88 24.84 -10.35
CA LEU A 126 -4.62 25.66 -9.17
C LEU A 126 -5.92 26.04 -8.47
N MET A 127 -5.83 26.12 -7.16
CA MET A 127 -6.93 26.51 -6.28
C MET A 127 -6.54 27.77 -5.52
N TYR A 128 -7.28 28.85 -5.77
CA TYR A 128 -7.13 30.09 -5.03
C TYR A 128 -7.82 29.95 -3.69
N THR A 129 -7.08 30.06 -2.60
CA THR A 129 -7.65 29.91 -1.25
C THR A 129 -7.73 31.26 -0.57
N ILE A 130 -8.92 31.63 -0.09
CA ILE A 130 -9.10 32.85 0.70
C ILE A 130 -8.63 32.60 2.12
N THR A 131 -7.60 33.33 2.55
CA THR A 131 -6.99 33.19 3.87
C THR A 131 -6.99 34.50 4.65
N ASP A 132 -6.89 34.40 5.98
CA ASP A 132 -6.78 35.56 6.84
C ASP A 132 -5.47 36.33 6.61
N HIS A 133 -5.54 37.66 6.55
CA HIS A 133 -4.39 38.52 6.28
C HIS A 133 -3.29 38.38 7.35
N SER A 134 -3.61 37.91 8.56
CA SER A 134 -2.63 37.70 9.62
C SER A 134 -1.53 36.69 9.26
N LEU A 135 -1.82 35.71 8.39
CA LEU A 135 -0.85 34.69 7.98
C LEU A 135 0.34 35.28 7.21
N TYR A 136 0.14 36.41 6.51
CA TYR A 136 1.21 37.09 5.77
C TYR A 136 2.22 37.81 6.68
N TYR A 137 1.87 38.05 7.95
CA TYR A 137 2.79 38.61 8.93
C TYR A 137 3.66 37.53 9.60
N VAL A 138 3.39 36.23 9.37
CA VAL A 138 4.22 35.14 9.88
C VAL A 138 5.56 35.12 9.13
N PRO A 139 6.70 35.28 9.84
CA PRO A 139 8.01 35.31 9.20
C PRO A 139 8.28 34.05 8.37
N GLY A 140 8.69 34.24 7.11
CA GLY A 140 9.03 33.16 6.18
C GLY A 140 7.88 32.65 5.31
N TRP A 141 6.62 32.76 5.73
CA TRP A 141 5.50 32.10 5.05
C TRP A 141 5.05 32.78 3.74
N SER A 142 5.41 34.04 3.54
CA SER A 142 4.93 34.83 2.41
C SER A 142 5.20 34.19 1.04
N LEU A 143 6.33 33.50 0.87
CA LEU A 143 6.64 32.79 -0.38
C LEU A 143 5.72 31.58 -0.57
N LEU A 144 5.54 30.77 0.47
CA LEU A 144 4.68 29.58 0.43
C LEU A 144 3.24 29.96 0.12
N LEU A 145 2.69 30.95 0.82
CA LEU A 145 1.31 31.42 0.62
C LEU A 145 1.07 31.88 -0.82
N LYS A 146 1.99 32.66 -1.39
CA LYS A 146 1.88 33.15 -2.79
C LYS A 146 1.96 32.01 -3.81
N VAL A 147 2.95 31.12 -3.64
CA VAL A 147 3.19 30.02 -4.57
C VAL A 147 1.99 29.07 -4.65
N PHE A 148 1.29 28.88 -3.52
CA PHE A 148 0.06 28.08 -3.45
C PHE A 148 -1.23 28.90 -3.62
N GLN A 149 -1.15 30.18 -3.98
CA GLN A 149 -2.31 31.07 -4.21
C GLN A 149 -3.27 31.20 -3.00
N LEU A 150 -2.70 31.20 -1.78
CA LEU A 150 -3.42 31.54 -0.55
C LEU A 150 -3.42 33.07 -0.43
N ILE A 151 -4.51 33.72 -0.83
CA ILE A 151 -4.58 35.18 -0.98
C ILE A 151 -5.57 35.83 0.01
N PRO A 152 -5.31 37.07 0.45
CA PRO A 152 -6.34 37.91 1.05
C PRO A 152 -7.15 38.54 -0.10
N GLY A 153 -8.26 37.90 -0.49
CA GLY A 153 -9.08 38.37 -1.63
C GLY A 153 -10.32 39.17 -1.20
N THR A 154 -10.67 40.21 -1.96
CA THR A 154 -11.99 40.86 -1.86
C THR A 154 -13.05 40.05 -2.62
N ARG A 155 -14.34 40.39 -2.46
CA ARG A 155 -15.42 39.71 -3.22
C ARG A 155 -15.26 39.88 -4.73
N ASN A 156 -14.88 41.08 -5.19
CA ASN A 156 -14.70 41.36 -6.61
C ASN A 156 -13.57 40.53 -7.21
N ASP A 157 -12.46 40.40 -6.48
CA ASP A 157 -11.32 39.55 -6.89
C ASP A 157 -11.78 38.09 -7.06
N CYS A 158 -12.54 37.59 -6.09
CA CYS A 158 -13.09 36.23 -6.15
C CYS A 158 -13.98 36.03 -7.39
N ILE A 159 -14.86 36.98 -7.69
CA ILE A 159 -15.76 36.93 -8.85
C ILE A 159 -14.94 36.94 -10.15
N GLN A 160 -13.91 37.78 -10.24
CA GLN A 160 -13.04 37.86 -11.41
C GLN A 160 -12.29 36.54 -11.64
N LEU A 161 -11.69 35.97 -10.59
CA LEU A 161 -11.00 34.68 -10.67
C LEU A 161 -11.93 33.55 -11.14
N LEU A 162 -13.15 33.51 -10.62
CA LEU A 162 -14.16 32.52 -11.02
C LEU A 162 -14.60 32.71 -12.48
N LYS A 163 -14.80 33.95 -12.93
CA LYS A 163 -15.11 34.27 -14.34
C LYS A 163 -13.96 33.91 -15.28
N GLN A 164 -12.72 33.92 -14.79
CA GLN A 164 -11.53 33.40 -15.48
C GLN A 164 -11.40 31.87 -15.40
N LYS A 165 -12.44 31.16 -14.97
CA LYS A 165 -12.50 29.70 -14.84
C LYS A 165 -11.53 29.11 -13.80
N HIS A 166 -11.09 29.87 -12.81
CA HIS A 166 -10.26 29.33 -11.73
C HIS A 166 -11.09 28.67 -10.61
N LEU A 167 -10.47 27.75 -9.88
CA LEU A 167 -11.04 27.20 -8.63
C LEU A 167 -10.79 28.19 -7.49
N LEU A 168 -11.82 28.42 -6.68
CA LEU A 168 -11.74 29.22 -5.46
C LEU A 168 -12.07 28.34 -4.26
N ALA A 169 -11.40 28.50 -3.13
CA ALA A 169 -11.69 27.76 -1.91
C ALA A 169 -11.71 28.68 -0.69
N LEU A 170 -12.63 28.39 0.23
CA LEU A 170 -12.77 29.12 1.49
C LEU A 170 -13.54 28.28 2.50
N SER A 171 -13.39 28.63 3.77
CA SER A 171 -14.33 28.23 4.81
C SER A 171 -15.20 29.41 5.24
N PRO A 172 -16.54 29.31 5.19
CA PRO A 172 -17.44 30.36 5.65
C PRO A 172 -17.23 30.72 7.13
N GLY A 173 -16.98 29.71 7.97
CA GLY A 173 -16.69 29.89 9.39
C GLY A 173 -15.29 30.47 9.65
N GLY A 174 -14.31 30.16 8.80
CA GLY A 174 -12.93 30.65 8.91
C GLY A 174 -12.31 30.38 10.28
N LEU A 175 -11.51 31.33 10.78
CA LEU A 175 -10.87 31.24 12.11
C LEU A 175 -11.88 31.05 13.26
N ARG A 176 -13.11 31.56 13.12
CA ARG A 176 -14.15 31.36 14.15
C ARG A 176 -14.50 29.88 14.29
N GLU A 177 -14.69 29.19 13.18
CA GLU A 177 -14.95 27.75 13.17
C GLU A 177 -13.72 26.97 13.60
N ALA A 178 -12.52 27.36 13.17
CA ALA A 178 -11.26 26.72 13.60
C ALA A 178 -11.11 26.70 15.14
N MET A 179 -11.39 27.84 15.79
CA MET A 179 -11.24 28.04 17.23
C MET A 179 -12.37 27.41 18.05
N PHE A 180 -13.61 27.60 17.60
CA PHE A 180 -14.81 27.30 18.38
C PHE A 180 -15.62 26.10 17.89
N GLY A 181 -15.12 25.32 16.92
CA GLY A 181 -15.64 23.98 16.66
C GLY A 181 -15.30 23.01 17.78
N ASP A 182 -15.99 21.88 17.81
CA ASP A 182 -15.78 20.81 18.80
C ASP A 182 -15.87 19.43 18.14
N HIS A 183 -15.85 18.37 18.95
CA HIS A 183 -15.95 16.99 18.47
C HIS A 183 -17.35 16.62 17.93
N ASN A 184 -18.34 17.52 17.99
CA ASN A 184 -19.64 17.32 17.37
C ASN A 184 -19.65 17.81 15.92
N TYR A 185 -18.57 18.44 15.44
CA TYR A 185 -18.44 18.92 14.06
C TYR A 185 -19.59 19.86 13.65
N GLN A 186 -20.07 20.69 14.57
CA GLN A 186 -21.09 21.70 14.29
C GLN A 186 -20.49 22.79 13.37
N LEU A 187 -21.30 23.28 12.42
CA LEU A 187 -20.93 24.41 11.57
C LEU A 187 -21.03 25.72 12.35
N VAL A 188 -19.99 26.55 12.29
CA VAL A 188 -19.92 27.82 13.05
C VAL A 188 -19.75 29.01 12.10
N TRP A 189 -20.70 29.18 11.18
CA TRP A 189 -20.64 30.20 10.13
C TRP A 189 -21.09 31.58 10.59
N ALA A 190 -21.94 31.66 11.62
CA ALA A 190 -22.41 32.90 12.22
C ALA A 190 -23.03 33.90 11.25
N GLY A 191 -23.88 33.41 10.33
CA GLY A 191 -24.56 34.24 9.34
C GLY A 191 -23.66 34.76 8.21
N ARG A 192 -22.42 34.26 8.08
CA ARG A 192 -21.52 34.66 6.98
C ARG A 192 -21.95 34.02 5.66
N GLN A 193 -22.42 34.86 4.74
CA GLN A 193 -22.95 34.46 3.43
C GLN A 193 -22.11 34.97 2.24
N GLY A 194 -20.92 35.50 2.51
CA GLY A 194 -20.08 36.15 1.47
C GLY A 194 -19.75 35.24 0.29
N PHE A 195 -19.51 33.96 0.54
CA PHE A 195 -19.23 32.97 -0.50
C PHE A 195 -20.45 32.72 -1.41
N ALA A 196 -21.66 32.73 -0.83
CA ALA A 196 -22.89 32.53 -1.59
C ALA A 196 -23.19 33.71 -2.51
N HIS A 197 -22.89 34.95 -2.06
CA HIS A 197 -22.93 36.12 -2.95
C HIS A 197 -21.98 35.98 -4.13
N VAL A 198 -20.72 35.59 -3.86
CA VAL A 198 -19.70 35.40 -4.89
C VAL A 198 -20.12 34.29 -5.87
N ALA A 199 -20.61 33.15 -5.38
CA ALA A 199 -21.06 32.04 -6.20
C ALA A 199 -22.21 32.44 -7.13
N ARG A 200 -23.19 33.17 -6.59
CA ARG A 200 -24.34 33.69 -7.35
C ARG A 200 -23.93 34.71 -8.39
N GLU A 201 -23.04 35.63 -8.07
CA GLU A 201 -22.63 36.68 -9.02
C GLU A 201 -21.72 36.12 -10.13
N ALA A 202 -20.89 35.13 -9.80
CA ALA A 202 -20.06 34.43 -10.79
C ALA A 202 -20.81 33.32 -11.54
N GLN A 203 -22.01 32.93 -11.10
CA GLN A 203 -22.81 31.83 -11.66
C GLN A 203 -22.03 30.50 -11.73
N VAL A 204 -21.33 30.17 -10.65
CA VAL A 204 -20.52 28.94 -10.53
C VAL A 204 -21.07 28.00 -9.45
N PRO A 205 -20.88 26.67 -9.59
CA PRO A 205 -21.31 25.73 -8.56
C PRO A 205 -20.49 25.87 -7.27
N ILE A 206 -21.12 25.47 -6.16
CA ILE A 206 -20.46 25.32 -4.85
C ILE A 206 -20.23 23.85 -4.57
N ILE A 207 -19.01 23.46 -4.21
CA ILE A 207 -18.63 22.09 -3.90
C ILE A 207 -18.33 21.99 -2.40
N PRO A 208 -19.18 21.33 -1.59
CA PRO A 208 -18.94 21.15 -0.17
C PRO A 208 -17.87 20.06 0.05
N VAL A 209 -16.87 20.34 0.88
CA VAL A 209 -15.76 19.41 1.19
C VAL A 209 -15.63 19.21 2.70
N PHE A 210 -15.57 17.95 3.11
CA PHE A 210 -15.41 17.56 4.51
C PHE A 210 -14.26 16.56 4.66
N THR A 211 -13.41 16.72 5.69
CA THR A 211 -12.40 15.71 6.05
C THR A 211 -12.77 15.01 7.35
N GLN A 212 -12.98 13.69 7.26
CA GLN A 212 -13.17 12.79 8.40
C GLN A 212 -11.97 12.84 9.34
N ASN A 213 -12.23 12.80 10.67
CA ASN A 213 -11.22 12.86 11.74
C ASN A 213 -10.36 14.13 11.78
N SER A 214 -10.70 15.19 11.04
CA SER A 214 -9.92 16.44 11.05
C SER A 214 -9.90 17.12 12.44
N ARG A 215 -10.95 16.97 13.25
CA ARG A 215 -10.98 17.38 14.67
C ARG A 215 -10.37 16.37 15.62
N GLU A 216 -10.06 15.16 15.17
CA GLU A 216 -9.28 14.20 15.95
C GLU A 216 -7.78 14.40 15.71
N ALA A 217 -7.39 14.90 14.53
CA ALA A 217 -6.01 15.29 14.23
C ALA A 217 -5.60 16.53 15.05
N PHE A 218 -6.43 17.58 15.07
CA PHE A 218 -6.17 18.81 15.83
C PHE A 218 -7.42 19.30 16.57
N ARG A 219 -7.26 19.74 17.81
CA ARG A 219 -8.30 20.38 18.63
C ARG A 219 -7.79 21.66 19.25
N SER A 220 -8.71 22.56 19.59
CA SER A 220 -8.43 23.68 20.48
C SER A 220 -8.58 23.22 21.93
N LEU A 221 -7.66 23.65 22.79
CA LEU A 221 -7.81 23.45 24.24
C LEU A 221 -9.14 24.08 24.72
N PRO A 222 -9.95 23.36 25.52
CA PRO A 222 -11.16 23.92 26.10
C PRO A 222 -10.77 24.88 27.24
N LEU A 223 -10.46 26.13 26.91
CA LEU A 223 -10.12 27.16 27.90
C LEU A 223 -11.34 27.47 28.79
N PRO A 224 -11.15 27.68 30.11
CA PRO A 224 -12.22 28.22 30.95
C PRO A 224 -12.67 29.56 30.37
N PHE A 225 -13.97 29.86 30.41
CA PHE A 225 -14.56 31.06 29.80
C PHE A 225 -14.53 31.11 28.26
N ARG A 226 -14.68 29.98 27.57
CA ARG A 226 -14.84 29.90 26.08
C ARG A 226 -15.77 30.97 25.50
N ASN A 227 -16.89 31.26 26.16
CA ASN A 227 -17.83 32.30 25.73
C ASN A 227 -17.27 33.73 25.82
N PHE A 228 -16.42 34.02 26.81
CA PHE A 228 -15.74 35.30 26.96
C PHE A 228 -14.72 35.49 25.82
N PHE A 229 -13.87 34.49 25.57
CA PHE A 229 -12.92 34.53 24.45
C PHE A 229 -13.61 34.63 23.10
N ARG A 230 -14.77 33.98 22.92
CA ARG A 230 -15.61 34.15 21.72
C ARG A 230 -16.06 35.59 21.54
N LYS A 231 -16.52 36.27 22.61
CA LYS A 231 -16.90 37.69 22.55
C LYS A 231 -15.71 38.59 22.20
N ILE A 232 -14.53 38.33 22.76
CA ILE A 232 -13.30 39.09 22.42
C ILE A 232 -12.95 38.89 20.95
N TYR A 233 -12.93 37.65 20.47
CA TYR A 233 -12.67 37.37 19.05
C TYR A 233 -13.71 38.06 18.16
N ASP A 234 -15.00 37.96 18.48
CA ASP A 234 -16.06 38.58 17.68
C ASP A 234 -15.90 40.12 17.61
N ARG A 235 -15.42 40.76 18.69
CA ARG A 235 -15.20 42.22 18.77
C ARG A 235 -13.88 42.70 18.17
N PHE A 236 -12.77 42.03 18.46
CA PHE A 236 -11.41 42.51 18.16
C PHE A 236 -10.68 41.67 17.11
N LYS A 237 -11.23 40.52 16.71
CA LYS A 237 -10.63 39.58 15.74
C LYS A 237 -9.25 39.05 16.13
N ILE A 238 -8.92 39.06 17.42
CA ILE A 238 -7.66 38.54 17.96
C ILE A 238 -7.79 37.02 18.15
N PRO A 239 -7.00 36.19 17.44
CA PRO A 239 -7.08 34.74 17.55
C PRO A 239 -6.38 34.24 18.82
N MET A 240 -7.16 34.04 19.90
CA MET A 240 -6.66 33.46 21.16
C MET A 240 -7.13 32.01 21.33
N PHE A 241 -6.32 31.06 20.86
CA PHE A 241 -6.52 29.65 21.12
C PHE A 241 -5.18 28.92 21.15
N ILE A 242 -5.13 27.82 21.88
CA ILE A 242 -3.97 26.93 21.93
C ILE A 242 -4.35 25.64 21.22
N PRO A 243 -3.86 25.40 19.98
CA PRO A 243 -4.07 24.12 19.33
C PRO A 243 -3.22 23.05 20.02
N TYR A 244 -3.78 21.84 20.12
CA TYR A 244 -3.07 20.63 20.44
C TYR A 244 -3.52 19.54 19.47
N GLY A 245 -2.71 18.50 19.27
CA GLY A 245 -3.09 17.39 18.40
C GLY A 245 -1.95 16.91 17.53
N GLY A 246 -1.97 17.22 16.23
CA GLY A 246 -1.07 16.66 15.21
C GLY A 246 -1.01 15.13 15.23
N LEU A 247 -2.09 14.50 15.66
CA LEU A 247 -2.12 13.08 15.96
C LEU A 247 -2.14 12.26 14.65
N PRO A 248 -1.40 11.14 14.59
CA PRO A 248 -1.41 10.26 13.42
C PRO A 248 -2.75 9.51 13.38
N VAL A 249 -3.78 10.16 12.85
CA VAL A 249 -5.11 9.60 12.62
C VAL A 249 -5.40 9.55 11.12
N LYS A 250 -6.21 8.60 10.68
CA LYS A 250 -6.61 8.53 9.27
C LYS A 250 -7.44 9.76 8.88
N LEU A 251 -7.03 10.45 7.82
CA LEU A 251 -7.79 11.57 7.25
C LEU A 251 -8.38 11.15 5.90
N THR A 252 -9.70 11.21 5.77
CA THR A 252 -10.38 10.95 4.49
C THR A 252 -11.11 12.22 4.08
N THR A 253 -10.69 12.85 2.99
CA THR A 253 -11.36 14.05 2.44
C THR A 253 -12.43 13.62 1.45
N ILE A 254 -13.67 13.99 1.71
CA ILE A 254 -14.83 13.70 0.89
C ILE A 254 -15.23 14.97 0.14
N ILE A 255 -15.27 14.88 -1.18
CA ILE A 255 -15.74 15.94 -2.06
C ILE A 255 -17.21 15.67 -2.39
N GLY A 256 -18.08 16.54 -1.92
CA GLY A 256 -19.52 16.45 -2.16
C GLY A 256 -19.91 16.74 -3.60
N GLU A 257 -21.16 16.43 -3.94
CA GLU A 257 -21.74 16.78 -5.24
C GLU A 257 -21.73 18.31 -5.46
N PRO A 258 -21.43 18.78 -6.69
CA PRO A 258 -21.56 20.19 -7.03
C PRO A 258 -23.00 20.71 -6.84
N ILE A 259 -23.15 21.79 -6.08
CA ILE A 259 -24.42 22.45 -5.81
C ILE A 259 -24.61 23.51 -6.88
N HIS A 260 -25.56 23.26 -7.78
CA HIS A 260 -26.09 24.23 -8.72
C HIS A 260 -27.36 24.85 -8.15
N PHE A 261 -27.55 26.14 -8.38
CA PHE A 261 -28.71 26.90 -7.91
C PHE A 261 -29.14 27.89 -9.01
N PRO A 262 -30.44 28.22 -9.08
CA PRO A 262 -30.94 29.14 -10.07
C PRO A 262 -30.54 30.59 -9.73
N PRO A 263 -30.42 31.50 -10.72
CA PRO A 263 -29.92 32.86 -10.50
C PRO A 263 -30.77 33.69 -9.53
N GLU A 264 -32.07 33.39 -9.40
CA GLU A 264 -32.99 34.13 -8.53
C GLU A 264 -32.83 33.78 -7.04
N MET A 265 -32.17 32.65 -6.72
CA MET A 265 -32.01 32.21 -5.34
C MET A 265 -31.18 33.22 -4.53
N SER A 266 -31.63 33.54 -3.33
CA SER A 266 -30.94 34.50 -2.46
C SER A 266 -29.63 33.89 -1.93
N ALA A 267 -28.65 34.75 -1.60
CA ALA A 267 -27.40 34.30 -0.99
C ALA A 267 -27.61 33.58 0.36
N SER A 268 -28.70 33.91 1.07
CA SER A 268 -29.08 33.22 2.30
C SER A 268 -29.52 31.78 2.03
N GLU A 269 -30.44 31.58 1.09
CA GLU A 269 -30.92 30.25 0.72
C GLU A 269 -29.79 29.36 0.16
N ILE A 270 -28.89 29.93 -0.64
CA ILE A 270 -27.70 29.23 -1.16
C ILE A 270 -26.79 28.82 0.00
N ALA A 271 -26.58 29.70 0.99
CA ALA A 271 -25.77 29.37 2.16
C ALA A 271 -26.42 28.27 3.01
N ASP A 272 -27.73 28.35 3.26
CA ASP A 272 -28.46 27.35 4.04
C ASP A 272 -28.48 25.98 3.34
N LEU A 273 -28.67 25.96 2.02
CA LEU A 273 -28.56 24.75 1.21
C LEU A 273 -27.16 24.13 1.29
N THR A 274 -26.12 24.95 1.19
CA THR A 274 -24.72 24.50 1.31
C THR A 274 -24.44 23.95 2.70
N ALA A 275 -24.92 24.60 3.76
CA ALA A 275 -24.78 24.14 5.14
C ALA A 275 -25.45 22.77 5.32
N LYS A 276 -26.70 22.62 4.83
CA LYS A 276 -27.44 21.35 4.90
C LYS A 276 -26.71 20.21 4.17
N LYS A 277 -26.15 20.48 2.99
CA LYS A 277 -25.36 19.49 2.23
C LYS A 277 -24.06 19.14 2.95
N MET A 278 -23.39 20.11 3.56
CA MET A 278 -22.20 19.87 4.39
C MET A 278 -22.53 19.03 5.62
N GLU A 279 -23.64 19.30 6.32
CA GLU A 279 -24.09 18.51 7.47
C GLU A 279 -24.41 17.07 7.07
N GLN A 280 -25.09 16.85 5.95
CA GLN A 280 -25.34 15.52 5.40
C GLN A 280 -24.05 14.75 5.10
N LEU A 281 -23.02 15.42 4.57
CA LEU A 281 -21.70 14.81 4.39
C LEU A 281 -21.08 14.43 5.73
N ILE A 282 -21.10 15.32 6.72
CA ILE A 282 -20.51 15.03 8.02
C ILE A 282 -21.26 13.87 8.71
N ASP A 283 -22.58 13.87 8.71
CA ASP A 283 -23.39 12.80 9.34
C ASP A 283 -23.16 11.44 8.69
N ARG A 284 -22.92 11.42 7.37
CA ARG A 284 -22.64 10.18 6.64
C ARG A 284 -21.25 9.62 6.94
N TYR A 285 -20.23 10.48 7.03
CA TYR A 285 -18.83 10.04 7.05
C TYR A 285 -18.17 10.14 8.44
N GLN A 286 -18.74 10.86 9.41
CA GLN A 286 -18.14 11.07 10.73
C GLN A 286 -19.02 10.54 11.86
N THR A 287 -18.41 9.85 12.83
CA THR A 287 -19.09 9.53 14.10
C THR A 287 -19.11 10.78 14.99
N ARG A 288 -20.30 11.18 15.44
CA ARG A 288 -20.53 12.30 16.37
C ARG A 288 -21.02 11.77 17.73
N PRO A 289 -20.43 12.17 18.87
CA PRO A 289 -19.18 12.93 18.99
C PRO A 289 -17.96 12.12 18.51
N GLY A 290 -16.99 12.81 17.91
CA GLY A 290 -15.70 12.24 17.49
C GLY A 290 -14.81 11.86 18.66
N SER A 291 -14.02 10.79 18.49
CA SER A 291 -13.15 10.24 19.54
C SER A 291 -11.71 10.11 19.06
N ILE A 292 -10.80 10.84 19.70
CA ILE A 292 -9.35 10.77 19.43
C ILE A 292 -8.83 9.35 19.60
N LEU A 293 -9.22 8.68 20.70
CA LEU A 293 -8.77 7.32 20.99
C LEU A 293 -9.23 6.34 19.91
N LYS A 294 -10.47 6.48 19.43
CA LYS A 294 -11.00 5.65 18.34
C LYS A 294 -10.19 5.86 17.06
N ALA A 295 -9.97 7.11 16.67
CA ALA A 295 -9.26 7.45 15.44
C ALA A 295 -7.78 7.03 15.49
N LEU A 296 -7.09 7.24 16.62
CA LEU A 296 -5.72 6.77 16.84
C LEU A 296 -5.63 5.25 16.78
N TRP A 297 -6.57 4.56 17.41
CA TRP A 297 -6.56 3.10 17.42
C TRP A 297 -6.82 2.52 16.03
N GLN A 298 -7.78 3.08 15.28
CA GLN A 298 -8.02 2.69 13.90
C GLN A 298 -6.77 2.87 13.05
N GLN A 299 -6.09 4.02 13.18
CA GLN A 299 -4.85 4.28 12.43
C GLN A 299 -3.71 3.36 12.88
N PHE A 300 -3.56 3.13 14.18
CA PHE A 300 -2.56 2.20 14.72
C PHE A 300 -2.76 0.78 14.17
N LEU A 301 -4.00 0.28 14.19
CA LEU A 301 -4.33 -1.01 13.60
C LEU A 301 -4.02 -1.06 12.11
N THR A 302 -4.34 0.00 11.35
CA THR A 302 -4.02 0.03 9.92
C THR A 302 -2.53 0.09 9.64
N ILE A 303 -1.76 0.81 10.46
CA ILE A 303 -0.30 0.91 10.35
C ILE A 303 0.33 -0.45 10.68
N ILE A 304 -0.04 -1.06 11.81
CA ILE A 304 0.44 -2.39 12.18
C ILE A 304 0.03 -3.42 11.12
N GLY A 305 -1.23 -3.43 10.70
CA GLY A 305 -1.71 -4.31 9.64
C GLY A 305 -0.88 -4.16 8.36
N ARG A 306 -0.73 -2.95 7.81
CA ARG A 306 -0.02 -2.73 6.53
C ARG A 306 1.50 -2.86 6.63
N ILE A 307 2.12 -2.30 7.65
CA ILE A 307 3.59 -2.21 7.74
C ILE A 307 4.17 -3.47 8.40
N TRP A 308 3.59 -3.89 9.54
CA TRP A 308 4.11 -5.02 10.31
C TRP A 308 3.69 -6.37 9.72
N HIS A 309 2.50 -6.43 9.13
CA HIS A 309 1.89 -7.68 8.66
C HIS A 309 1.60 -7.74 7.14
N ASP A 310 1.83 -6.67 6.34
CA ASP A 310 1.36 -6.57 4.95
C ASP A 310 -0.07 -7.12 4.79
N HIS A 311 -0.96 -6.68 5.70
CA HIS A 311 -2.24 -7.33 5.89
C HIS A 311 -3.18 -7.03 4.72
N GLU A 312 -3.39 -8.07 3.93
CA GLU A 312 -4.22 -8.06 2.73
C GLU A 312 -5.64 -8.55 3.03
N ILE A 313 -6.64 -7.93 2.39
CA ILE A 313 -8.04 -8.36 2.47
C ILE A 313 -8.53 -8.73 1.08
N ILE A 314 -8.95 -9.98 0.91
CA ILE A 314 -9.47 -10.52 -0.33
C ILE A 314 -11.00 -10.57 -0.25
N ASN A 315 -11.67 -10.13 -1.33
CA ASN A 315 -13.13 -10.08 -1.49
C ASN A 315 -13.88 -9.13 -0.53
N MET A 316 -13.38 -7.91 -0.33
CA MET A 316 -14.07 -6.87 0.47
C MET A 316 -15.51 -6.62 0.00
N ASN A 317 -15.78 -6.79 -1.29
CA ASN A 317 -17.10 -6.67 -1.92
C ASN A 317 -18.16 -7.64 -1.38
N HIS A 318 -17.78 -8.76 -0.73
CA HIS A 318 -18.74 -9.66 -0.09
C HIS A 318 -19.38 -9.05 1.17
N ILE A 319 -18.76 -8.02 1.77
CA ILE A 319 -19.38 -7.26 2.86
C ILE A 319 -20.42 -6.30 2.25
N PRO A 320 -21.70 -6.38 2.66
CA PRO A 320 -22.75 -5.59 2.03
C PRO A 320 -22.64 -4.10 2.38
N ASP A 321 -22.91 -3.23 1.41
CA ASP A 321 -22.88 -1.77 1.58
C ASP A 321 -24.08 -1.22 2.38
N ASP A 322 -25.22 -1.94 2.40
CA ASP A 322 -26.38 -1.69 3.26
C ASP A 322 -26.95 -3.01 3.82
N GLY A 323 -27.72 -2.94 4.90
CA GLY A 323 -28.39 -4.11 5.51
C GLY A 323 -27.54 -4.86 6.55
N GLY A 324 -28.18 -5.65 7.41
CA GLY A 324 -27.51 -6.41 8.46
C GLY A 324 -26.82 -7.66 7.92
N ALA A 325 -25.68 -8.03 8.49
CA ALA A 325 -24.99 -9.30 8.21
C ALA A 325 -24.18 -9.76 9.43
N ILE A 326 -24.04 -11.09 9.59
CA ILE A 326 -23.20 -11.67 10.62
C ILE A 326 -21.87 -12.13 10.01
N ILE A 327 -20.76 -11.59 10.50
CA ILE A 327 -19.42 -12.01 10.11
C ILE A 327 -18.92 -13.05 11.11
N VAL A 328 -18.78 -14.29 10.63
CA VAL A 328 -18.27 -15.41 11.43
C VAL A 328 -16.80 -15.58 11.13
N PHE A 329 -15.94 -15.30 12.12
CA PHE A 329 -14.49 -15.35 11.93
C PHE A 329 -13.82 -16.40 12.80
N TYR A 330 -12.69 -16.92 12.30
CA TYR A 330 -11.82 -17.81 13.06
C TYR A 330 -11.09 -17.03 14.17
N HIS A 331 -11.19 -17.46 15.42
CA HIS A 331 -10.58 -16.71 16.54
C HIS A 331 -9.12 -17.12 16.75
N SER A 332 -8.20 -16.26 16.26
CA SER A 332 -6.78 -16.32 16.59
C SER A 332 -6.54 -16.00 18.07
N THR A 333 -5.35 -16.25 18.61
CA THR A 333 -5.12 -16.05 20.06
C THR A 333 -5.30 -14.60 20.49
N LEU A 334 -4.82 -13.65 19.69
CA LEU A 334 -5.17 -12.24 19.79
C LEU A 334 -5.71 -11.79 18.43
N PRO A 335 -6.98 -11.36 18.33
CA PRO A 335 -7.66 -11.12 17.06
C PRO A 335 -7.28 -9.77 16.43
N ASN A 336 -5.98 -9.43 16.38
CA ASN A 336 -5.50 -8.18 15.77
C ASN A 336 -5.82 -8.12 14.27
N ASP A 337 -5.79 -9.27 13.61
CA ASP A 337 -6.19 -9.42 12.23
C ASP A 337 -7.66 -9.03 12.02
N PHE A 338 -8.53 -9.48 12.91
CA PHE A 338 -9.94 -9.14 12.85
C PHE A 338 -10.18 -7.64 13.16
N HIS A 339 -9.46 -7.06 14.12
CA HIS A 339 -9.54 -5.63 14.39
C HIS A 339 -9.08 -4.77 13.20
N TYR A 340 -8.05 -5.21 12.46
CA TYR A 340 -7.67 -4.57 11.20
C TYR A 340 -8.80 -4.63 10.17
N LEU A 341 -9.45 -5.80 10.01
CA LEU A 341 -10.61 -5.94 9.14
C LEU A 341 -11.75 -4.98 9.54
N MET A 342 -12.07 -4.88 10.84
CA MET A 342 -13.07 -3.92 11.34
C MET A 342 -12.71 -2.48 10.98
N ALA A 343 -11.45 -2.09 11.18
CA ALA A 343 -10.98 -0.75 10.83
C ALA A 343 -11.13 -0.51 9.33
N LYS A 344 -10.73 -1.46 8.48
CA LYS A 344 -10.85 -1.33 7.01
C LYS A 344 -12.31 -1.27 6.54
N ILE A 345 -13.22 -2.04 7.11
CA ILE A 345 -14.66 -1.95 6.76
C ILE A 345 -15.24 -0.59 7.18
N PHE A 346 -14.87 -0.08 8.35
CA PHE A 346 -15.31 1.25 8.77
C PHE A 346 -14.74 2.36 7.88
N LEU A 347 -13.49 2.24 7.47
CA LEU A 347 -12.81 3.28 6.68
C LEU A 347 -13.21 3.25 5.21
N ASP A 348 -13.36 2.07 4.62
CA ASP A 348 -13.60 1.90 3.18
C ASP A 348 -15.10 1.86 2.85
N LYS A 349 -15.92 1.28 3.73
CA LYS A 349 -17.37 1.12 3.52
C LYS A 349 -18.22 2.01 4.43
N HIS A 350 -17.61 2.74 5.36
CA HIS A 350 -18.31 3.60 6.33
C HIS A 350 -19.33 2.84 7.20
N ARG A 351 -19.09 1.55 7.41
CA ARG A 351 -19.97 0.68 8.18
C ARG A 351 -19.40 0.39 9.57
N PRO A 352 -20.06 0.83 10.65
CA PRO A 352 -19.70 0.37 11.98
C PRO A 352 -20.00 -1.13 12.10
N MET A 353 -19.10 -1.83 12.79
CA MET A 353 -19.22 -3.26 13.06
C MET A 353 -19.14 -3.47 14.55
N TYR A 354 -20.14 -4.17 15.07
CA TYR A 354 -20.23 -4.51 16.49
C TYR A 354 -19.70 -5.92 16.70
N THR A 355 -19.02 -6.15 17.83
CA THR A 355 -18.54 -7.48 18.21
C THR A 355 -18.98 -7.80 19.63
N ILE A 356 -19.40 -9.04 19.89
CA ILE A 356 -19.71 -9.46 21.27
C ILE A 356 -18.43 -9.90 21.95
N THR A 357 -18.22 -9.42 23.17
CA THR A 357 -17.11 -9.83 24.03
C THR A 357 -17.61 -10.43 25.35
N ASP A 358 -16.74 -11.21 26.00
CA ASP A 358 -17.04 -11.79 27.31
C ASP A 358 -17.23 -10.69 28.37
N HIS A 359 -18.28 -10.82 29.19
CA HIS A 359 -18.57 -9.89 30.29
C HIS A 359 -17.39 -9.74 31.26
N ALA A 360 -16.58 -10.79 31.45
CA ALA A 360 -15.40 -10.75 32.31
C ALA A 360 -14.43 -9.61 31.94
N LEU A 361 -14.30 -9.28 30.65
CA LEU A 361 -13.38 -8.25 30.17
C LEU A 361 -13.84 -6.82 30.52
N TYR A 362 -15.13 -6.60 30.82
CA TYR A 362 -15.62 -5.30 31.29
C TYR A 362 -15.27 -5.00 32.75
N TYR A 363 -15.03 -6.04 33.55
CA TYR A 363 -14.65 -5.89 34.95
C TYR A 363 -13.14 -5.64 35.13
N VAL A 364 -12.34 -5.77 34.06
CA VAL A 364 -10.91 -5.43 34.10
C VAL A 364 -10.76 -3.90 34.11
N PRO A 365 -10.08 -3.31 35.12
CA PRO A 365 -9.90 -1.86 35.21
C PRO A 365 -9.28 -1.26 33.94
N GLY A 366 -9.88 -0.20 33.40
CA GLY A 366 -9.44 0.50 32.19
C GLY A 366 -9.92 -0.12 30.85
N TRP A 367 -10.31 -1.40 30.83
CA TRP A 367 -10.71 -2.09 29.60
C TRP A 367 -12.11 -1.68 29.12
N SER A 368 -13.02 -1.34 30.03
CA SER A 368 -14.39 -0.94 29.69
C SER A 368 -14.46 0.25 28.73
N LEU A 369 -13.55 1.22 28.86
CA LEU A 369 -13.42 2.37 27.95
C LEU A 369 -12.90 1.93 26.57
N LEU A 370 -11.86 1.09 26.55
CA LEU A 370 -11.30 0.55 25.31
C LEU A 370 -12.34 -0.26 24.54
N LEU A 371 -13.02 -1.20 25.19
CA LEU A 371 -14.04 -2.06 24.56
C LEU A 371 -15.17 -1.23 23.93
N LYS A 372 -15.65 -0.20 24.63
CA LYS A 372 -16.66 0.73 24.08
C LYS A 372 -16.16 1.48 22.83
N VAL A 373 -14.92 1.96 22.85
CA VAL A 373 -14.29 2.63 21.69
C VAL A 373 -14.22 1.70 20.48
N LEU A 374 -13.98 0.41 20.72
CA LEU A 374 -13.86 -0.62 19.69
C LEU A 374 -15.21 -1.20 19.23
N GLN A 375 -16.34 -0.72 19.78
CA GLN A 375 -17.66 -1.31 19.55
C GLN A 375 -17.73 -2.80 19.92
N LEU A 376 -16.87 -3.22 20.85
CA LEU A 376 -17.08 -4.46 21.58
C LEU A 376 -18.18 -4.16 22.58
N ILE A 377 -19.24 -4.97 22.57
CA ILE A 377 -20.42 -4.81 23.42
C ILE A 377 -20.64 -6.09 24.24
N PRO A 378 -21.10 -5.98 25.50
CA PRO A 378 -21.72 -7.10 26.18
C PRO A 378 -23.16 -7.20 25.66
N GLY A 379 -23.50 -8.24 24.92
CA GLY A 379 -24.79 -8.35 24.25
C GLY A 379 -25.48 -9.68 24.48
N THR A 380 -26.77 -9.65 24.76
CA THR A 380 -27.66 -10.82 24.71
C THR A 380 -28.01 -11.15 23.25
N ARG A 381 -28.64 -12.31 23.01
CA ARG A 381 -29.13 -12.67 21.67
C ARG A 381 -30.11 -11.63 21.12
N ASN A 382 -31.00 -11.11 21.96
CA ASN A 382 -32.00 -10.12 21.57
C ASN A 382 -31.34 -8.81 21.13
N ASP A 383 -30.32 -8.34 21.84
CA ASP A 383 -29.57 -7.14 21.47
C ASP A 383 -28.92 -7.30 20.09
N CYS A 384 -28.37 -8.49 19.81
CA CYS A 384 -27.77 -8.81 18.53
C CYS A 384 -28.79 -8.79 17.39
N ILE A 385 -29.97 -9.38 17.62
CA ILE A 385 -31.07 -9.38 16.65
C ILE A 385 -31.53 -7.95 16.38
N GLN A 386 -31.66 -7.11 17.41
CA GLN A 386 -32.04 -5.70 17.24
C GLN A 386 -31.01 -4.91 16.43
N LEU A 387 -29.71 -5.07 16.72
CA LEU A 387 -28.64 -4.42 15.95
C LEU A 387 -28.68 -4.82 14.48
N LEU A 388 -28.87 -6.11 14.19
CA LEU A 388 -28.98 -6.60 12.82
C LEU A 388 -30.23 -6.07 12.11
N LYS A 389 -31.37 -6.00 12.80
CA LYS A 389 -32.62 -5.40 12.28
C LYS A 389 -32.48 -3.89 12.03
N GLN A 390 -31.62 -3.20 12.78
CA GLN A 390 -31.21 -1.81 12.54
C GLN A 390 -30.16 -1.67 11.42
N LYS A 391 -29.93 -2.74 10.64
CA LYS A 391 -28.97 -2.79 9.53
C LYS A 391 -27.51 -2.61 9.94
N HIS A 392 -27.11 -2.98 11.16
CA HIS A 392 -25.70 -2.98 11.56
C HIS A 392 -24.98 -4.29 11.20
N LEU A 393 -23.65 -4.24 11.06
CA LEU A 393 -22.82 -5.44 10.94
C LEU A 393 -22.53 -5.99 12.34
N LEU A 394 -22.64 -7.29 12.50
CA LEU A 394 -22.28 -7.99 13.73
C LEU A 394 -21.21 -9.03 13.44
N ALA A 395 -20.14 -9.06 14.23
CA ALA A 395 -19.10 -10.06 14.09
C ALA A 395 -18.96 -10.91 15.35
N LEU A 396 -18.78 -12.21 15.14
CA LEU A 396 -18.77 -13.22 16.18
C LEU A 396 -17.77 -14.32 15.84
N SER A 397 -17.08 -14.83 16.85
CA SER A 397 -16.44 -16.14 16.75
C SER A 397 -17.27 -17.18 17.52
N PRO A 398 -17.80 -18.21 16.85
CA PRO A 398 -18.51 -19.30 17.52
C PRO A 398 -17.61 -20.07 18.52
N GLY A 399 -16.32 -20.20 18.19
CA GLY A 399 -15.32 -20.81 19.07
C GLY A 399 -14.96 -19.94 20.29
N GLY A 400 -15.01 -18.61 20.12
CA GLY A 400 -14.73 -17.62 21.18
C GLY A 400 -13.38 -17.85 21.86
N LEU A 401 -13.30 -17.52 23.16
CA LEU A 401 -12.08 -17.73 23.96
C LEU A 401 -11.61 -19.19 23.99
N ARG A 402 -12.52 -20.16 23.85
CA ARG A 402 -12.17 -21.59 23.77
C ARG A 402 -11.27 -21.88 22.57
N GLU A 403 -11.59 -21.32 21.41
CA GLU A 403 -10.82 -21.50 20.17
C GLU A 403 -9.50 -20.72 20.20
N ALA A 404 -9.54 -19.50 20.75
CA ALA A 404 -8.36 -18.66 20.97
C ALA A 404 -7.28 -19.38 21.81
N MET A 405 -7.70 -20.03 22.90
CA MET A 405 -6.86 -20.72 23.88
C MET A 405 -6.42 -22.11 23.41
N PHE A 406 -7.37 -22.89 22.87
CA PHE A 406 -7.20 -24.34 22.72
C PHE A 406 -7.16 -24.84 21.27
N GLY A 407 -7.25 -23.98 20.26
CA GLY A 407 -6.96 -24.45 18.90
C GLY A 407 -5.45 -24.69 18.67
N ASP A 408 -5.13 -25.46 17.65
CA ASP A 408 -3.79 -25.97 17.40
C ASP A 408 -3.21 -25.48 16.05
N HIS A 409 -2.05 -26.01 15.67
CA HIS A 409 -1.39 -25.72 14.40
C HIS A 409 -2.17 -26.26 13.20
N ASN A 410 -3.17 -27.11 13.41
CA ASN A 410 -4.00 -27.64 12.33
C ASN A 410 -5.19 -26.72 12.02
N TYR A 411 -5.36 -25.60 12.74
CA TYR A 411 -6.46 -24.66 12.51
C TYR A 411 -7.83 -25.36 12.55
N GLN A 412 -8.01 -26.32 13.46
CA GLN A 412 -9.30 -26.97 13.67
C GLN A 412 -10.29 -26.02 14.34
N LEU A 413 -11.55 -26.03 13.87
CA LEU A 413 -12.62 -25.24 14.47
C LEU A 413 -13.01 -25.85 15.83
N VAL A 414 -13.07 -25.02 16.88
CA VAL A 414 -13.33 -25.48 18.27
C VAL A 414 -14.64 -24.90 18.80
N TRP A 415 -15.72 -25.11 18.05
CA TRP A 415 -17.02 -24.48 18.33
C TRP A 415 -17.80 -25.11 19.48
N ALA A 416 -17.49 -26.37 19.85
CA ALA A 416 -18.12 -27.05 21.00
C ALA A 416 -19.66 -27.18 20.90
N GLY A 417 -20.22 -27.28 19.68
CA GLY A 417 -21.67 -27.30 19.47
C GLY A 417 -22.37 -25.96 19.73
N ARG A 418 -21.63 -24.85 19.81
CA ARG A 418 -22.24 -23.52 20.00
C ARG A 418 -22.88 -23.02 18.70
N GLN A 419 -24.20 -22.94 18.70
CA GLN A 419 -25.02 -22.54 17.55
C GLN A 419 -25.69 -21.16 17.73
N GLY A 420 -25.29 -20.40 18.76
CA GLY A 420 -25.94 -19.13 19.11
C GLY A 420 -25.96 -18.10 17.97
N PHE A 421 -24.87 -18.01 17.20
CA PHE A 421 -24.80 -17.11 16.04
C PHE A 421 -25.80 -17.52 14.94
N ALA A 422 -26.02 -18.81 14.72
CA ALA A 422 -26.95 -19.34 13.73
C ALA A 422 -28.40 -19.06 14.13
N HIS A 423 -28.73 -19.15 15.43
CA HIS A 423 -30.04 -18.70 15.92
C HIS A 423 -30.28 -17.21 15.66
N VAL A 424 -29.30 -16.36 15.98
CA VAL A 424 -29.38 -14.91 15.77
C VAL A 424 -29.52 -14.59 14.27
N ALA A 425 -28.74 -15.23 13.40
CA ALA A 425 -28.82 -15.02 11.96
C ALA A 425 -30.19 -15.40 11.38
N ARG A 426 -30.71 -16.56 11.81
CA ARG A 426 -32.03 -17.05 11.41
C ARG A 426 -33.15 -16.14 11.90
N GLU A 427 -33.10 -15.67 13.14
CA GLU A 427 -34.17 -14.81 13.68
C GLU A 427 -34.13 -13.40 13.10
N ALA A 428 -32.94 -12.88 12.81
CA ALA A 428 -32.79 -11.60 12.13
C ALA A 428 -32.96 -11.68 10.60
N GLN A 429 -33.00 -12.89 10.02
CA GLN A 429 -33.06 -13.16 8.58
C GLN A 429 -31.95 -12.44 7.79
N VAL A 430 -30.71 -12.54 8.28
CA VAL A 430 -29.52 -11.92 7.68
C VAL A 430 -28.52 -12.97 7.23
N PRO A 431 -27.70 -12.70 6.19
CA PRO A 431 -26.68 -13.63 5.75
C PRO A 431 -25.54 -13.78 6.76
N ILE A 432 -24.89 -14.95 6.72
CA ILE A 432 -23.65 -15.22 7.45
C ILE A 432 -22.46 -15.18 6.48
N ILE A 433 -21.42 -14.41 6.82
CA ILE A 433 -20.22 -14.25 6.00
C ILE A 433 -19.05 -14.93 6.73
N PRO A 434 -18.55 -16.08 6.25
CA PRO A 434 -17.39 -16.75 6.84
C PRO A 434 -16.10 -16.00 6.50
N VAL A 435 -15.24 -15.75 7.50
CA VAL A 435 -13.99 -15.01 7.34
C VAL A 435 -12.82 -15.77 7.98
N PHE A 436 -11.76 -15.95 7.22
CA PHE A 436 -10.54 -16.61 7.68
C PHE A 436 -9.30 -15.74 7.43
N THR A 437 -8.38 -15.67 8.39
CA THR A 437 -7.08 -15.03 8.21
C THR A 437 -5.95 -16.05 8.25
N GLN A 438 -5.22 -16.15 7.14
CA GLN A 438 -4.00 -16.94 6.99
C GLN A 438 -2.91 -16.46 7.96
N ASN A 439 -2.13 -17.39 8.52
CA ASN A 439 -1.03 -17.12 9.46
C ASN A 439 -1.41 -16.42 10.77
N SER A 440 -2.70 -16.24 11.06
CA SER A 440 -3.16 -15.55 12.28
C SER A 440 -2.67 -16.22 13.57
N ARG A 441 -2.50 -17.56 13.59
CA ARG A 441 -1.86 -18.28 14.71
C ARG A 441 -0.34 -18.27 14.68
N GLU A 442 0.29 -17.92 13.56
CA GLU A 442 1.74 -17.71 13.51
C GLU A 442 2.10 -16.32 14.05
N ALA A 443 1.22 -15.33 13.86
CA ALA A 443 1.37 -14.00 14.45
C ALA A 443 1.29 -14.03 15.98
N PHE A 444 0.28 -14.71 16.54
CA PHE A 444 0.06 -14.82 17.98
C PHE A 444 -0.31 -16.24 18.41
N ARG A 445 0.31 -16.72 19.50
CA ARG A 445 0.12 -18.07 20.05
C ARG A 445 -0.16 -18.03 21.55
N PRO A 446 -0.91 -19.00 22.08
CA PRO A 446 -0.98 -19.18 23.51
C PRO A 446 0.29 -19.91 23.96
N LEU A 447 0.90 -19.48 25.07
CA LEU A 447 2.06 -20.13 25.66
C LEU A 447 1.73 -21.62 25.88
N PRO A 448 2.59 -22.56 25.47
CA PRO A 448 2.33 -23.98 25.67
C PRO A 448 2.39 -24.30 27.17
N LEU A 449 1.23 -24.34 27.82
CA LEU A 449 1.12 -24.74 29.22
C LEU A 449 1.21 -26.27 29.34
N PRO A 450 1.93 -26.80 30.35
CA PRO A 450 1.85 -28.23 30.68
C PRO A 450 0.40 -28.59 31.05
N PHE A 451 -0.03 -29.82 30.78
CA PHE A 451 -1.40 -30.29 31.09
C PHE A 451 -2.55 -29.50 30.41
N ARG A 452 -2.38 -29.11 29.13
CA ARG A 452 -3.40 -28.41 28.31
C ARG A 452 -4.83 -28.97 28.45
N ASN A 453 -5.00 -30.30 28.53
CA ASN A 453 -6.30 -30.94 28.71
C ASN A 453 -6.96 -30.66 30.07
N PHE A 454 -6.16 -30.54 31.13
CA PHE A 454 -6.63 -30.18 32.47
C PHE A 454 -7.15 -28.74 32.47
N PHE A 455 -6.38 -27.80 31.93
CA PHE A 455 -6.81 -26.40 31.80
C PHE A 455 -8.04 -26.24 30.90
N ARG A 456 -8.16 -27.05 29.84
CA ARG A 456 -9.38 -27.10 29.02
C ARG A 456 -10.62 -27.51 29.82
N LYS A 457 -10.51 -28.52 30.69
CA LYS A 457 -11.60 -28.94 31.58
C LYS A 457 -11.97 -27.86 32.59
N ILE A 458 -10.99 -27.17 33.17
CA ILE A 458 -11.25 -26.05 34.09
C ILE A 458 -11.97 -24.92 33.35
N TYR A 459 -11.50 -24.52 32.16
CA TYR A 459 -12.18 -23.50 31.36
C TYR A 459 -13.61 -23.94 30.98
N ASP A 460 -13.79 -25.18 30.56
CA ASP A 460 -15.12 -25.67 30.18
C ASP A 460 -16.11 -25.66 31.37
N ARG A 461 -15.64 -25.84 32.61
CA ARG A 461 -16.44 -25.79 33.85
C ARG A 461 -16.65 -24.38 34.42
N PHE A 462 -15.59 -23.58 34.52
CA PHE A 462 -15.59 -22.31 35.25
C PHE A 462 -15.52 -21.06 34.35
N LYS A 463 -15.24 -21.22 33.06
CA LYS A 463 -15.10 -20.12 32.07
C LYS A 463 -14.02 -19.08 32.42
N ILE A 464 -13.05 -19.44 33.27
CA ILE A 464 -11.93 -18.58 33.65
C ILE A 464 -10.86 -18.63 32.55
N PRO A 465 -10.53 -17.51 31.88
CA PRO A 465 -9.48 -17.47 30.87
C PRO A 465 -8.10 -17.61 31.54
N MET A 466 -7.42 -18.72 31.26
CA MET A 466 -6.08 -19.01 31.78
C MET A 466 -5.11 -19.30 30.63
N PHE A 467 -4.67 -18.25 29.95
CA PHE A 467 -3.62 -18.36 28.93
C PHE A 467 -2.79 -17.09 28.89
N ILE A 468 -1.50 -17.24 28.60
CA ILE A 468 -0.60 -16.13 28.35
C ILE A 468 -0.38 -16.09 26.83
N PRO A 469 -0.91 -15.10 26.09
CA PRO A 469 -0.56 -14.94 24.69
C PRO A 469 0.92 -14.52 24.58
N TYR A 470 1.62 -15.07 23.60
CA TYR A 470 2.95 -14.63 23.18
C TYR A 470 2.98 -14.56 21.64
N GLY A 471 3.79 -13.67 21.08
CA GLY A 471 3.82 -13.43 19.64
C GLY A 471 3.96 -11.95 19.32
N GLY A 472 3.19 -11.48 18.34
CA GLY A 472 3.47 -10.22 17.65
C GLY A 472 4.51 -10.40 16.55
N LEU A 473 4.69 -11.63 16.07
CA LEU A 473 5.67 -11.92 15.04
C LEU A 473 5.28 -11.23 13.73
N PRO A 474 6.22 -10.53 13.08
CA PRO A 474 5.95 -9.90 11.79
C PRO A 474 5.82 -11.00 10.74
N VAL A 475 4.59 -11.42 10.48
CA VAL A 475 4.23 -12.42 9.48
C VAL A 475 3.21 -11.82 8.53
N LYS A 476 3.23 -12.23 7.25
CA LYS A 476 2.21 -11.80 6.30
C LYS A 476 0.85 -12.32 6.73
N LEU A 477 -0.13 -11.43 6.86
CA LEU A 477 -1.53 -11.77 7.12
C LEU A 477 -2.36 -11.56 5.85
N THR A 478 -3.25 -12.51 5.57
CA THR A 478 -4.21 -12.38 4.47
C THR A 478 -5.58 -12.82 4.98
N THR A 479 -6.50 -11.87 5.07
CA THR A 479 -7.90 -12.12 5.42
C THR A 479 -8.70 -12.38 4.16
N ILE A 480 -9.39 -13.52 4.13
CA ILE A 480 -10.25 -13.94 3.04
C ILE A 480 -11.69 -13.84 3.52
N ILE A 481 -12.48 -13.03 2.82
CA ILE A 481 -13.91 -12.92 3.05
C ILE A 481 -14.62 -13.91 2.13
N GLY A 482 -15.28 -14.91 2.72
CA GLY A 482 -16.04 -15.91 1.99
C GLY A 482 -17.35 -15.36 1.43
N GLN A 483 -17.99 -16.15 0.58
CA GLN A 483 -19.29 -15.79 0.00
C GLN A 483 -20.36 -15.70 1.11
N PRO A 484 -21.28 -14.71 1.05
CA PRO A 484 -22.42 -14.64 1.95
C PRO A 484 -23.28 -15.90 1.87
N ILE A 485 -23.55 -16.51 3.02
CA ILE A 485 -24.41 -17.69 3.15
C ILE A 485 -25.82 -17.19 3.43
N HIS A 486 -26.69 -17.36 2.44
CA HIS A 486 -28.13 -17.19 2.58
C HIS A 486 -28.77 -18.57 2.82
N PHE A 487 -29.79 -18.60 3.67
CA PHE A 487 -30.50 -19.83 4.03
C PHE A 487 -32.00 -19.55 4.14
N PRO A 488 -32.87 -20.53 3.85
CA PRO A 488 -34.30 -20.38 3.99
C PRO A 488 -34.71 -20.28 5.48
N PRO A 489 -35.84 -19.60 5.80
CA PRO A 489 -36.29 -19.42 7.19
C PRO A 489 -36.50 -20.72 7.97
N GLU A 490 -36.83 -21.80 7.25
CA GLU A 490 -37.15 -23.12 7.80
C GLU A 490 -35.92 -23.91 8.26
N MET A 491 -34.72 -23.56 7.77
CA MET A 491 -33.49 -24.27 8.11
C MET A 491 -33.19 -24.15 9.60
N SER A 492 -32.83 -25.27 10.24
CA SER A 492 -32.52 -25.27 11.67
C SER A 492 -31.20 -24.55 11.96
N ALA A 493 -31.06 -24.00 13.17
CA ALA A 493 -29.81 -23.36 13.58
C ALA A 493 -28.61 -24.33 13.58
N SER A 494 -28.87 -25.63 13.76
CA SER A 494 -27.83 -26.66 13.66
C SER A 494 -27.30 -26.80 12.24
N GLU A 495 -28.21 -26.96 11.26
CA GLU A 495 -27.83 -27.08 9.85
C GLU A 495 -27.11 -25.82 9.35
N ILE A 496 -27.57 -24.63 9.75
CA ILE A 496 -26.91 -23.36 9.43
C ILE A 496 -25.48 -23.33 10.03
N ALA A 497 -25.32 -23.77 11.27
CA ALA A 497 -24.00 -23.82 11.91
C ALA A 497 -23.07 -24.82 11.20
N ASP A 498 -23.55 -26.02 10.87
CA ASP A 498 -22.76 -27.05 10.19
C ASP A 498 -22.35 -26.60 8.77
N LEU A 499 -23.26 -25.95 8.03
CA LEU A 499 -22.97 -25.36 6.74
C LEU A 499 -21.90 -24.26 6.84
N THR A 500 -22.00 -23.39 7.85
CA THR A 500 -21.02 -22.33 8.10
C THR A 500 -19.65 -22.90 8.45
N ALA A 501 -19.60 -23.94 9.30
CA ALA A 501 -18.37 -24.65 9.66
C ALA A 501 -17.70 -25.26 8.41
N LYS A 502 -18.47 -25.95 7.57
CA LYS A 502 -17.97 -26.55 6.32
C LYS A 502 -17.40 -25.49 5.37
N LYS A 503 -18.05 -24.33 5.24
CA LYS A 503 -17.56 -23.22 4.41
C LYS A 503 -16.28 -22.60 5.00
N MET A 504 -16.20 -22.47 6.32
CA MET A 504 -14.99 -22.02 7.01
C MET A 504 -13.83 -23.00 6.81
N GLU A 505 -14.06 -24.31 6.94
CA GLU A 505 -13.03 -25.33 6.70
C GLU A 505 -12.53 -25.31 5.26
N GLN A 506 -13.41 -25.16 4.28
CA GLN A 506 -13.04 -24.99 2.87
C GLN A 506 -12.13 -23.77 2.64
N LEU A 507 -12.40 -22.64 3.33
CA LEU A 507 -11.51 -21.47 3.27
C LEU A 507 -10.15 -21.79 3.90
N ILE A 508 -10.13 -22.46 5.05
CA ILE A 508 -8.87 -22.78 5.73
C ILE A 508 -8.04 -23.75 4.87
N ASP A 509 -8.62 -24.82 4.35
CA ASP A 509 -7.91 -25.82 3.53
C ASP A 509 -7.37 -25.23 2.22
N ARG A 510 -8.08 -24.25 1.65
CA ARG A 510 -7.65 -23.59 0.42
C ARG A 510 -6.48 -22.63 0.64
N TYR A 511 -6.46 -21.90 1.77
CA TYR A 511 -5.53 -20.78 1.96
C TYR A 511 -4.45 -21.05 3.02
N GLN A 512 -4.61 -22.03 3.91
CA GLN A 512 -3.65 -22.32 4.98
C GLN A 512 -2.97 -23.68 4.77
N THR A 513 -1.65 -23.71 4.96
CA THR A 513 -0.94 -24.98 5.09
C THR A 513 -1.12 -25.54 6.50
N ARG A 514 -1.56 -26.79 6.60
CA ARG A 514 -1.74 -27.53 7.86
C ARG A 514 -0.67 -28.64 7.98
N PRO A 515 0.06 -28.77 9.10
CA PRO A 515 0.09 -27.82 10.22
C PRO A 515 0.79 -26.50 9.84
N GLY A 516 0.35 -25.40 10.45
CA GLY A 516 0.97 -24.08 10.34
C GLY A 516 2.42 -24.07 10.85
N SER A 517 3.26 -23.22 10.27
CA SER A 517 4.70 -23.18 10.57
C SER A 517 5.19 -21.74 10.73
N ILE A 518 5.66 -21.40 11.94
CA ILE A 518 6.30 -20.10 12.22
C ILE A 518 7.50 -19.88 11.31
N ARG A 519 8.31 -20.93 11.07
CA ARG A 519 9.49 -20.80 10.20
C ARG A 519 9.09 -20.39 8.79
N LYS A 520 8.04 -20.99 8.22
CA LYS A 520 7.50 -20.60 6.91
C LYS A 520 6.94 -19.17 6.94
N ALA A 521 6.20 -18.81 7.98
CA ALA A 521 5.58 -17.49 8.12
C ALA A 521 6.62 -16.36 8.33
N LEU A 522 7.68 -16.58 9.10
CA LEU A 522 8.80 -15.63 9.26
C LEU A 522 9.67 -15.56 7.99
N TRP A 523 9.87 -16.69 7.32
CA TRP A 523 10.50 -16.69 5.99
C TRP A 523 9.72 -15.81 5.00
N GLN A 524 8.39 -15.72 5.10
CA GLN A 524 7.62 -14.83 4.22
C GLN A 524 7.97 -13.34 4.40
N LEU A 525 8.38 -12.93 5.60
CA LEU A 525 8.69 -11.53 5.93
C LEU A 525 10.13 -11.13 5.60
N ILE A 526 11.12 -12.00 5.78
CA ILE A 526 12.53 -11.64 5.50
C ILE A 526 12.70 -11.15 4.04
N PHE A 527 11.94 -11.72 3.10
CA PHE A 527 11.93 -11.30 1.70
C PHE A 527 10.97 -10.15 1.39
N TYR A 528 10.11 -9.75 2.33
CA TYR A 528 9.27 -8.55 2.26
C TYR A 528 10.08 -7.27 2.49
N ILE A 529 11.01 -7.27 3.46
CA ILE A 529 11.85 -6.11 3.79
C ILE A 529 12.74 -5.70 2.59
N GLY A 530 13.22 -6.66 1.80
CA GLY A 530 14.00 -6.39 0.57
C GLY A 530 13.23 -5.64 -0.53
N ASN A 531 11.89 -5.58 -0.45
CA ASN A 531 11.01 -4.99 -1.45
C ASN A 531 10.33 -3.69 -0.99
N ILE A 532 10.78 -3.12 0.12
CA ILE A 532 10.14 -1.95 0.74
C ILE A 532 10.01 -0.76 -0.24
N ILE A 533 10.97 -0.57 -1.14
CA ILE A 533 10.95 0.50 -2.14
C ILE A 533 9.84 0.28 -3.18
N LEU A 534 9.67 -0.96 -3.66
CA LEU A 534 8.59 -1.32 -4.60
C LEU A 534 7.24 -1.20 -3.92
N HIS A 535 7.13 -1.58 -2.64
CA HIS A 535 5.91 -1.41 -1.86
C HIS A 535 5.58 0.06 -1.57
N ILE A 536 6.56 0.90 -1.23
CA ILE A 536 6.36 2.35 -1.10
C ILE A 536 5.86 2.93 -2.42
N HIS A 537 6.48 2.57 -3.54
CA HIS A 537 6.05 3.02 -4.86
C HIS A 537 4.62 2.57 -5.20
N ARG A 538 4.30 1.30 -4.93
CA ARG A 538 2.95 0.73 -5.09
C ARG A 538 1.92 1.54 -4.31
N ILE A 539 2.19 1.77 -3.02
CA ILE A 539 1.30 2.50 -2.10
C ILE A 539 1.15 3.96 -2.51
N TYR A 540 2.23 4.59 -2.99
CA TYR A 540 2.21 5.97 -3.44
C TYR A 540 1.36 6.16 -4.70
N ASN A 541 1.41 5.21 -5.63
CA ASN A 541 0.68 5.28 -6.90
C ASN A 541 -0.63 4.48 -6.91
N ASN A 542 -1.08 3.95 -5.77
CA ASN A 542 -2.28 3.11 -5.63
C ASN A 542 -2.34 1.94 -6.64
N ILE A 543 -1.20 1.28 -6.90
CA ILE A 543 -1.15 0.13 -7.80
C ILE A 543 -1.71 -1.11 -7.07
N PRO A 544 -2.72 -1.82 -7.62
CA PRO A 544 -3.26 -3.05 -7.03
C PRO A 544 -2.21 -4.16 -6.88
N TYR A 545 -2.41 -5.09 -5.94
CA TYR A 545 -1.49 -6.22 -5.73
C TYR A 545 -1.68 -7.36 -6.73
N ASP A 546 -2.89 -7.49 -7.28
CA ASP A 546 -3.27 -8.63 -8.14
C ASP A 546 -2.89 -8.35 -9.60
N ASP A 547 -1.60 -8.52 -9.89
CA ASP A 547 -1.05 -8.52 -11.25
C ASP A 547 -0.56 -9.94 -11.57
N LYS A 548 -1.49 -10.90 -11.53
CA LYS A 548 -1.25 -12.17 -12.23
C LYS A 548 -1.30 -11.82 -13.73
N ASN A 549 -0.11 -11.82 -14.35
CA ASN A 549 0.26 -11.43 -15.71
C ASN A 549 -0.55 -12.03 -16.89
N ASP A 550 -1.72 -12.62 -16.66
CA ASP A 550 -2.42 -13.33 -17.72
C ASP A 550 -3.13 -12.35 -18.70
N ASP A 551 -3.57 -11.17 -18.23
CA ASP A 551 -4.41 -10.24 -19.03
C ASP A 551 -3.96 -8.76 -19.12
N VAL A 552 -2.82 -8.36 -18.53
CA VAL A 552 -2.37 -6.95 -18.57
C VAL A 552 -1.52 -6.67 -19.82
N ASP A 553 -1.85 -5.59 -20.54
CA ASP A 553 -1.06 -5.06 -21.64
C ASP A 553 0.38 -4.74 -21.18
N ASP A 554 1.38 -5.31 -21.86
CA ASP A 554 2.79 -5.17 -21.53
C ASP A 554 3.25 -3.70 -21.50
N ASP A 555 2.64 -2.85 -22.33
CA ASP A 555 2.88 -1.42 -22.37
C ASP A 555 2.31 -0.71 -21.14
N GLU A 556 1.17 -1.16 -20.62
CA GLU A 556 0.58 -0.63 -19.41
C GLU A 556 1.37 -1.02 -18.17
N HIS A 557 1.80 -2.29 -18.08
CA HIS A 557 2.72 -2.75 -17.04
C HIS A 557 4.02 -1.94 -17.04
N PHE A 558 4.59 -1.71 -18.24
CA PHE A 558 5.78 -0.89 -18.39
C PHE A 558 5.56 0.56 -17.93
N LYS A 559 4.45 1.20 -18.32
CA LYS A 559 4.11 2.56 -17.88
C LYS A 559 3.97 2.67 -16.35
N ARG A 560 3.35 1.68 -15.70
CA ARG A 560 3.13 1.64 -14.25
C ARG A 560 4.45 1.54 -13.47
N TRP A 561 5.37 0.69 -13.93
CA TRP A 561 6.60 0.36 -13.19
C TRP A 561 7.88 1.02 -13.75
N HIS A 562 7.80 1.83 -14.80
CA HIS A 562 8.96 2.42 -15.48
C HIS A 562 9.93 3.13 -14.52
N LYS A 563 9.43 3.95 -13.58
CA LYS A 563 10.31 4.72 -12.68
C LYS A 563 11.09 3.84 -11.70
N PRO A 564 10.45 2.89 -10.97
CA PRO A 564 11.17 1.90 -10.17
C PRO A 564 12.14 1.06 -10.98
N VAL A 565 11.72 0.57 -12.16
CA VAL A 565 12.57 -0.23 -13.04
C VAL A 565 13.77 0.59 -13.52
N GLU A 566 13.58 1.87 -13.84
CA GLU A 566 14.68 2.77 -14.22
C GLU A 566 15.65 3.01 -13.05
N LEU A 567 15.15 3.25 -11.85
CA LEU A 567 15.99 3.39 -10.66
C LEU A 567 16.78 2.10 -10.39
N PHE A 568 16.10 0.95 -10.44
CA PHE A 568 16.73 -0.35 -10.27
C PHE A 568 17.77 -0.61 -11.35
N ALA A 569 17.46 -0.34 -12.62
CA ALA A 569 18.38 -0.47 -13.74
C ALA A 569 19.60 0.44 -13.58
N LYS A 570 19.43 1.69 -13.11
CA LYS A 570 20.56 2.58 -12.78
C LYS A 570 21.43 1.96 -11.69
N ILE A 571 20.85 1.51 -10.59
CA ILE A 571 21.59 0.90 -9.48
C ILE A 571 22.36 -0.34 -9.96
N ILE A 572 21.68 -1.28 -10.61
CA ILE A 572 22.26 -2.54 -11.10
C ILE A 572 23.33 -2.30 -12.15
N SER A 573 23.12 -1.36 -13.07
CA SER A 573 24.12 -0.96 -14.06
C SER A 573 25.36 -0.35 -13.41
N HIS A 574 25.20 0.49 -12.37
CA HIS A 574 26.34 1.06 -11.66
C HIS A 574 27.08 0.01 -10.84
N ILE A 575 26.38 -0.93 -10.20
CA ILE A 575 27.01 -2.05 -9.50
C ILE A 575 27.83 -2.90 -10.48
N GLY A 576 27.25 -3.26 -11.64
CA GLY A 576 27.97 -4.00 -12.68
C GLY A 576 29.20 -3.24 -13.19
N TYR A 577 29.08 -1.94 -13.44
CA TYR A 577 30.19 -1.10 -13.87
C TYR A 577 31.30 -0.98 -12.81
N ILE A 578 30.95 -0.66 -11.56
CA ILE A 578 31.92 -0.45 -10.48
C ILE A 578 32.60 -1.77 -10.11
N TRP A 579 31.80 -2.80 -9.82
CA TRP A 579 32.30 -4.06 -9.28
C TRP A 579 33.00 -4.90 -10.36
N HIS A 580 32.38 -5.03 -11.53
CA HIS A 580 32.86 -5.91 -12.60
C HIS A 580 33.49 -5.18 -13.79
N GLY A 581 33.44 -3.85 -13.85
CA GLY A 581 33.78 -3.15 -15.11
C GLY A 581 32.88 -3.61 -16.25
N TYR A 582 31.61 -3.95 -15.97
CA TYR A 582 30.71 -4.64 -16.89
C TYR A 582 30.57 -3.90 -18.23
N ASN A 583 30.72 -4.62 -19.34
CA ASN A 583 30.56 -4.09 -20.70
C ASN A 583 29.77 -5.05 -21.59
N VAL A 584 29.15 -4.52 -22.65
CA VAL A 584 28.38 -5.30 -23.63
C VAL A 584 28.86 -4.98 -25.04
N ILE A 585 29.08 -6.01 -25.86
CA ILE A 585 29.46 -5.95 -27.27
C ILE A 585 28.40 -6.67 -28.10
N GLY A 586 27.98 -6.06 -29.22
CA GLY A 586 26.93 -6.61 -30.09
C GLY A 586 25.50 -6.24 -29.67
N LEU A 587 25.30 -5.13 -28.94
CA LEU A 587 23.95 -4.73 -28.49
C LEU A 587 22.99 -4.46 -29.65
N GLU A 588 23.53 -4.03 -30.77
CA GLU A 588 22.87 -3.86 -32.07
C GLU A 588 22.25 -5.14 -32.64
N ASN A 589 22.72 -6.32 -32.21
CA ASN A 589 22.16 -7.61 -32.64
C ASN A 589 20.83 -7.94 -31.94
N ILE A 590 20.47 -7.22 -30.87
CA ILE A 590 19.13 -7.29 -30.28
C ILE A 590 18.21 -6.35 -31.07
N PRO A 591 17.11 -6.85 -31.67
CA PRO A 591 16.19 -6.00 -32.42
C PRO A 591 15.63 -4.89 -31.53
N ALA A 592 15.33 -3.73 -32.11
CA ALA A 592 14.75 -2.61 -31.36
C ALA A 592 13.24 -2.78 -31.09
N LYS A 593 12.52 -3.46 -31.99
CA LYS A 593 11.05 -3.65 -31.89
C LYS A 593 10.59 -5.10 -32.10
N ASP A 594 11.24 -5.86 -32.98
CA ASP A 594 10.79 -7.22 -33.31
C ASP A 594 11.06 -8.23 -32.19
N PRO A 595 10.22 -9.27 -31.99
CA PRO A 595 10.46 -10.30 -31.00
C PRO A 595 11.65 -11.19 -31.40
N ALA A 596 12.37 -11.70 -30.40
CA ALA A 596 13.48 -12.63 -30.59
C ALA A 596 13.70 -13.48 -29.32
N ILE A 597 14.33 -14.64 -29.49
CA ILE A 597 14.69 -15.51 -28.37
C ILE A 597 16.19 -15.36 -28.08
N ILE A 598 16.52 -14.85 -26.90
CA ILE A 598 17.89 -14.77 -26.41
C ILE A 598 18.24 -16.09 -25.74
N VAL A 599 19.20 -16.83 -26.29
CA VAL A 599 19.74 -18.04 -25.67
C VAL A 599 21.04 -17.68 -24.98
N PHE A 600 21.10 -17.80 -23.65
CA PHE A 600 22.28 -17.40 -22.89
C PHE A 600 22.91 -18.57 -22.11
N TYR A 601 24.23 -18.50 -21.94
CA TYR A 601 24.98 -19.42 -21.10
C TYR A 601 24.65 -19.19 -19.61
N HIS A 602 24.27 -20.24 -18.87
CA HIS A 602 23.89 -20.09 -17.47
C HIS A 602 25.08 -20.30 -16.54
N SER A 603 25.64 -19.19 -16.09
CA SER A 603 26.66 -19.14 -15.05
C SER A 603 26.11 -19.60 -13.68
N THR A 604 26.96 -19.71 -12.66
CA THR A 604 26.53 -20.12 -11.31
C THR A 604 25.41 -19.23 -10.76
N PHE A 605 25.55 -17.92 -10.97
CA PHE A 605 24.54 -16.90 -10.71
C PHE A 605 24.47 -15.97 -11.93
N PRO A 606 23.31 -15.82 -12.60
CA PRO A 606 23.17 -15.06 -13.84
C PRO A 606 23.11 -13.54 -13.60
N ASN A 607 24.03 -13.00 -12.79
CA ASN A 607 24.09 -11.58 -12.45
C ASN A 607 24.40 -10.72 -13.68
N ASP A 608 25.24 -11.26 -14.56
CA ASP A 608 25.54 -10.74 -15.88
C ASP A 608 24.28 -10.48 -16.71
N PHE A 609 23.30 -11.38 -16.63
CA PHE A 609 22.06 -11.24 -17.37
C PHE A 609 21.17 -10.11 -16.83
N TYR A 610 21.18 -9.87 -15.51
CA TYR A 610 20.51 -8.70 -14.92
C TYR A 610 21.21 -7.39 -15.30
N TYR A 611 22.55 -7.38 -15.43
CA TYR A 611 23.27 -6.21 -15.93
C TYR A 611 22.94 -5.94 -17.41
N LEU A 612 22.82 -6.98 -18.24
CA LEU A 612 22.38 -6.85 -19.63
C LEU A 612 20.96 -6.26 -19.71
N MET A 613 20.02 -6.80 -18.93
CA MET A 613 18.64 -6.31 -18.86
C MET A 613 18.60 -4.83 -18.48
N ALA A 614 19.37 -4.42 -17.46
CA ALA A 614 19.46 -3.04 -17.02
C ALA A 614 20.01 -2.12 -18.12
N LEU A 615 21.09 -2.50 -18.81
CA LEU A 615 21.66 -1.70 -19.89
C LEU A 615 20.73 -1.59 -21.11
N LEU A 616 20.07 -2.69 -21.49
CA LEU A 616 19.10 -2.71 -22.58
C LEU A 616 17.93 -1.75 -22.27
N PHE A 617 17.44 -1.78 -21.02
CA PHE A 617 16.40 -0.86 -20.58
C PHE A 617 16.86 0.60 -20.58
N LEU A 618 18.07 0.89 -20.10
CA LEU A 618 18.58 2.26 -20.04
C LEU A 618 18.86 2.85 -21.43
N LYS A 619 19.36 2.05 -22.38
CA LYS A 619 19.70 2.52 -23.74
C LYS A 619 18.53 2.51 -24.70
N HIS A 620 17.74 1.46 -24.70
CA HIS A 620 16.70 1.22 -25.71
C HIS A 620 15.28 1.21 -25.15
N LYS A 621 15.11 1.39 -23.83
CA LYS A 621 13.80 1.26 -23.15
C LYS A 621 13.12 -0.08 -23.43
N ARG A 622 13.91 -1.11 -23.75
CA ARG A 622 13.47 -2.47 -24.03
C ARG A 622 13.96 -3.41 -22.93
N THR A 623 13.18 -4.45 -22.66
CA THR A 623 13.52 -5.51 -21.71
C THR A 623 13.08 -6.86 -22.28
N PHE A 624 13.43 -7.96 -21.61
CA PHE A 624 13.04 -9.32 -21.99
C PHE A 624 12.37 -10.03 -20.83
N PHE A 625 11.51 -10.99 -21.15
CA PHE A 625 11.03 -11.97 -20.18
C PHE A 625 12.08 -13.06 -19.99
N THR A 626 12.15 -13.67 -18.81
CA THR A 626 12.95 -14.87 -18.62
C THR A 626 12.24 -15.87 -17.73
N ILE A 627 12.45 -17.15 -18.03
CA ILE A 627 11.80 -18.24 -17.32
C ILE A 627 12.66 -18.65 -16.14
N ILE A 628 12.08 -18.57 -14.94
CA ILE A 628 12.69 -18.99 -13.70
C ILE A 628 11.99 -20.23 -13.13
N GLU A 629 12.74 -21.01 -12.35
CA GLU A 629 12.22 -22.21 -11.69
C GLU A 629 11.05 -21.88 -10.76
N ARG A 630 9.99 -22.70 -10.79
CA ARG A 630 8.74 -22.44 -10.03
C ARG A 630 8.98 -22.29 -8.52
N ILE A 631 10.07 -22.87 -7.99
CA ILE A 631 10.46 -22.73 -6.59
C ILE A 631 10.83 -21.28 -6.22
N ILE A 632 11.37 -20.50 -7.18
CA ILE A 632 11.71 -19.08 -6.99
C ILE A 632 10.44 -18.25 -6.88
N TYR A 633 9.37 -18.57 -7.63
CA TYR A 633 8.06 -17.95 -7.48
C TYR A 633 7.33 -18.29 -6.17
N ARG A 634 7.72 -19.40 -5.54
CA ARG A 634 7.23 -19.78 -4.21
C ARG A 634 7.96 -19.03 -3.10
N ILE A 635 9.02 -18.26 -3.42
CA ILE A 635 9.67 -17.35 -2.47
C ILE A 635 8.68 -16.21 -2.19
N PRO A 636 8.17 -16.10 -0.96
CA PRO A 636 7.16 -15.12 -0.66
C PRO A 636 7.67 -13.70 -0.85
N SER A 637 6.79 -12.78 -1.22
CA SER A 637 7.09 -11.35 -1.46
C SER A 637 7.98 -11.08 -2.68
N TRP A 638 8.53 -12.09 -3.34
CA TRP A 638 9.27 -11.93 -4.59
C TRP A 638 8.35 -11.77 -5.79
N SER A 639 7.09 -12.20 -5.74
CA SER A 639 6.15 -12.11 -6.86
C SER A 639 6.09 -10.71 -7.47
N LEU A 640 6.02 -9.66 -6.64
CA LEU A 640 6.00 -8.28 -7.11
C LEU A 640 7.29 -7.92 -7.87
N MET A 641 8.45 -8.19 -7.28
CA MET A 641 9.74 -7.92 -7.90
C MET A 641 9.94 -8.74 -9.18
N LEU A 642 9.58 -10.02 -9.15
CA LEU A 642 9.70 -10.94 -10.28
C LEU A 642 8.80 -10.49 -11.44
N ASN A 643 7.55 -10.15 -11.17
CA ASN A 643 6.63 -9.57 -12.16
C ASN A 643 7.20 -8.27 -12.76
N VAL A 644 7.62 -7.33 -11.89
CA VAL A 644 8.19 -6.03 -12.31
C VAL A 644 9.42 -6.22 -13.20
N LEU A 645 10.25 -7.21 -12.90
CA LEU A 645 11.45 -7.56 -13.66
C LEU A 645 11.19 -8.54 -14.81
N ARG A 646 9.93 -8.92 -15.08
CA ARG A 646 9.53 -9.89 -16.11
C ARG A 646 10.19 -11.27 -15.98
N LEU A 647 10.51 -11.64 -14.75
CA LEU A 647 10.92 -12.98 -14.35
C LEU A 647 9.66 -13.77 -14.06
N ILE A 648 9.35 -14.82 -14.83
CA ILE A 648 8.08 -15.54 -14.71
C ILE A 648 8.27 -17.07 -14.62
N PRO A 649 7.33 -17.82 -14.03
CA PRO A 649 7.29 -19.26 -14.12
C PRO A 649 6.46 -19.64 -15.34
N GLY A 650 7.08 -20.09 -16.44
CA GLY A 650 6.38 -20.34 -17.70
C GLY A 650 6.35 -21.79 -18.15
N SER A 651 5.26 -22.17 -18.78
CA SER A 651 5.15 -23.29 -19.74
C SER A 651 5.65 -22.86 -21.12
N VAL A 652 5.65 -23.80 -22.07
CA VAL A 652 5.97 -23.50 -23.48
C VAL A 652 4.93 -22.55 -24.08
N ASP A 653 3.65 -22.73 -23.75
CA ASP A 653 2.56 -21.90 -24.27
C ASP A 653 2.67 -20.45 -23.78
N ASP A 654 3.07 -20.25 -22.52
CA ASP A 654 3.33 -18.91 -21.97
C ASP A 654 4.46 -18.22 -22.74
N CYS A 655 5.52 -18.95 -23.07
CA CYS A 655 6.64 -18.43 -23.86
C CYS A 655 6.20 -18.02 -25.27
N VAL A 656 5.35 -18.82 -25.92
CA VAL A 656 4.79 -18.52 -27.24
C VAL A 656 3.92 -17.25 -27.18
N ASN A 657 3.07 -17.13 -26.15
CA ASN A 657 2.24 -15.94 -25.95
C ASN A 657 3.07 -14.67 -25.77
N ILE A 658 4.15 -14.73 -25.00
CA ILE A 658 5.06 -13.59 -24.77
C ILE A 658 5.70 -13.11 -26.08
N ILE A 659 6.18 -14.06 -26.89
CA ILE A 659 6.77 -13.77 -28.20
C ILE A 659 5.71 -13.18 -29.15
N ASN A 660 4.51 -13.75 -29.19
CA ASN A 660 3.41 -13.26 -30.03
C ASN A 660 2.96 -11.83 -29.65
N ARG A 661 3.14 -11.43 -28.39
CA ARG A 661 2.95 -10.04 -27.91
C ARG A 661 4.08 -9.09 -28.32
N GLY A 662 5.10 -9.54 -29.06
CA GLY A 662 6.21 -8.71 -29.54
C GLY A 662 7.37 -8.56 -28.56
N ASN A 663 7.39 -9.33 -27.47
CA ASN A 663 8.45 -9.24 -26.46
C ASN A 663 9.69 -10.06 -26.82
N LEU A 664 10.82 -9.71 -26.21
CA LEU A 664 12.00 -10.54 -26.18
C LEU A 664 11.84 -11.62 -25.10
N LEU A 665 12.29 -12.85 -25.38
CA LEU A 665 12.30 -13.95 -24.43
C LEU A 665 13.72 -14.47 -24.24
N ALA A 666 14.18 -14.54 -23.01
CA ALA A 666 15.48 -15.08 -22.66
C ALA A 666 15.38 -16.45 -22.00
N LEU A 667 16.16 -17.40 -22.50
CA LEU A 667 16.15 -18.78 -22.04
C LEU A 667 17.58 -19.30 -21.87
N SER A 668 17.81 -20.04 -20.79
CA SER A 668 18.98 -20.92 -20.69
C SER A 668 18.52 -22.38 -20.92
N PRO A 669 18.96 -23.03 -22.00
CA PRO A 669 18.62 -24.43 -22.26
C PRO A 669 19.17 -25.37 -21.18
N GLY A 670 20.37 -25.07 -20.66
CA GLY A 670 21.03 -25.82 -19.59
C GLY A 670 20.38 -25.63 -18.21
N GLY A 671 19.78 -24.47 -17.96
CA GLY A 671 19.08 -24.12 -16.71
C GLY A 671 19.93 -24.38 -15.45
N LEU A 672 19.28 -24.75 -14.35
CA LEU A 672 19.96 -25.07 -13.08
C LEU A 672 21.02 -26.18 -13.20
N ARG A 673 20.85 -27.11 -14.16
CA ARG A 673 21.82 -28.21 -14.34
C ARG A 673 23.15 -27.66 -14.86
N GLU A 674 23.13 -26.76 -15.83
CA GLU A 674 24.33 -26.09 -16.34
C GLU A 674 24.95 -25.19 -15.26
N ALA A 675 24.12 -24.42 -14.56
CA ALA A 675 24.56 -23.59 -13.43
C ALA A 675 25.35 -24.38 -12.37
N MET A 676 24.90 -25.60 -12.06
CA MET A 676 25.46 -26.42 -10.99
C MET A 676 26.66 -27.27 -11.41
N PHE A 677 26.65 -27.80 -12.64
CA PHE A 677 27.59 -28.84 -13.04
C PHE A 677 28.62 -28.40 -14.08
N SER A 678 28.50 -27.20 -14.65
CA SER A 678 29.57 -26.65 -15.48
C SER A 678 30.82 -26.34 -14.64
N ASP A 679 31.98 -26.21 -15.26
CA ASP A 679 33.25 -25.94 -14.60
C ASP A 679 34.03 -24.83 -15.33
N GLU A 680 35.30 -24.67 -15.00
CA GLU A 680 36.22 -23.74 -15.65
C GLU A 680 36.38 -23.98 -17.16
N ASN A 681 35.90 -25.08 -17.72
CA ASN A 681 35.93 -25.35 -19.17
C ASN A 681 34.71 -24.79 -19.91
N TYR A 682 33.72 -24.23 -19.22
CA TYR A 682 32.53 -23.63 -19.85
C TYR A 682 31.82 -24.59 -20.82
N GLN A 683 31.65 -25.85 -20.41
CA GLN A 683 30.95 -26.86 -21.20
C GLN A 683 29.44 -26.59 -21.21
N LEU A 684 28.81 -26.71 -22.37
CA LEU A 684 27.35 -26.62 -22.50
C LEU A 684 26.71 -27.91 -21.99
N ILE A 685 25.72 -27.81 -21.09
CA ILE A 685 25.07 -28.97 -20.45
C ILE A 685 23.57 -28.97 -20.80
N TRP A 686 23.27 -28.99 -22.09
CA TRP A 686 21.88 -28.91 -22.57
C TRP A 686 21.19 -30.28 -22.59
N ASN A 687 21.92 -31.35 -22.91
CA ASN A 687 21.36 -32.70 -23.11
C ASN A 687 20.19 -32.64 -24.12
N ASN A 688 19.10 -33.37 -23.89
CA ASN A 688 17.94 -33.40 -24.80
C ASN A 688 16.96 -32.21 -24.60
N ARG A 689 17.41 -31.07 -24.06
CA ARG A 689 16.55 -29.91 -23.76
C ARG A 689 16.45 -28.95 -24.94
N HIS A 690 15.53 -29.21 -25.86
CA HIS A 690 15.34 -28.40 -27.08
C HIS A 690 14.09 -27.50 -27.04
N GLY A 691 13.61 -27.14 -25.84
CA GLY A 691 12.38 -26.35 -25.66
C GLY A 691 12.45 -24.98 -26.33
N PHE A 692 13.59 -24.29 -26.24
CA PHE A 692 13.80 -22.99 -26.89
C PHE A 692 13.69 -23.09 -28.42
N ALA A 693 14.25 -24.14 -29.03
CA ALA A 693 14.19 -24.37 -30.47
C ALA A 693 12.77 -24.70 -30.94
N ARG A 694 11.97 -25.38 -30.11
CA ARG A 694 10.54 -25.60 -30.37
C ARG A 694 9.78 -24.28 -30.39
N ILE A 695 9.99 -23.42 -29.40
CA ILE A 695 9.35 -22.09 -29.32
C ILE A 695 9.75 -21.27 -30.54
N ALA A 696 11.04 -21.19 -30.84
CA ALA A 696 11.57 -20.44 -31.99
C ALA A 696 10.95 -20.90 -33.32
N LYS A 697 10.85 -22.23 -33.53
CA LYS A 697 10.22 -22.79 -34.73
C LYS A 697 8.72 -22.51 -34.81
N GLN A 698 8.02 -22.56 -33.68
CA GLN A 698 6.57 -22.31 -33.62
C GLN A 698 6.22 -20.83 -33.87
N THR A 699 7.06 -19.90 -33.42
CA THR A 699 6.82 -18.45 -33.54
C THR A 699 7.58 -17.80 -34.69
N ASN A 700 8.45 -18.54 -35.39
CA ASN A 700 9.27 -18.07 -36.50
C ASN A 700 10.12 -16.81 -36.16
N VAL A 701 10.69 -16.78 -34.96
CA VAL A 701 11.56 -15.68 -34.50
C VAL A 701 13.03 -16.11 -34.44
N PRO A 702 13.99 -15.20 -34.64
CA PRO A 702 15.40 -15.53 -34.59
C PRO A 702 15.87 -15.89 -33.17
N ILE A 703 16.92 -16.71 -33.10
CA ILE A 703 17.61 -17.04 -31.85
C ILE A 703 18.92 -16.25 -31.78
N ILE A 704 19.14 -15.48 -30.71
CA ILE A 704 20.34 -14.68 -30.48
C ILE A 704 21.18 -15.33 -29.37
N PRO A 705 22.37 -15.87 -29.67
CA PRO A 705 23.23 -16.47 -28.66
C PRO A 705 23.98 -15.39 -27.86
N VAL A 706 23.99 -15.51 -26.53
CA VAL A 706 24.64 -14.55 -25.61
C VAL A 706 25.57 -15.27 -24.63
N PHE A 707 26.81 -14.78 -24.54
CA PHE A 707 27.83 -15.32 -23.66
C PHE A 707 28.51 -14.22 -22.85
N THR A 708 28.73 -14.46 -21.55
CA THR A 708 29.48 -13.55 -20.68
C THR A 708 30.80 -14.16 -20.24
N GLN A 709 31.89 -13.49 -20.61
CA GLN A 709 33.25 -13.82 -20.20
C GLN A 709 33.42 -13.72 -18.68
N ASN A 710 34.20 -14.64 -18.10
CA ASN A 710 34.53 -14.74 -16.66
C ASN A 710 33.33 -14.92 -15.72
N SER A 711 32.14 -15.25 -16.24
CA SER A 711 30.94 -15.44 -15.43
C SER A 711 31.07 -16.59 -14.41
N ARG A 712 31.87 -17.63 -14.70
CA ARG A 712 32.21 -18.71 -13.75
C ARG A 712 33.34 -18.35 -12.78
N GLU A 713 34.17 -17.37 -13.12
CA GLU A 713 35.22 -16.86 -12.22
C GLU A 713 34.64 -15.90 -11.19
N SER A 714 33.54 -15.22 -11.52
CA SER A 714 32.81 -14.37 -10.58
C SER A 714 32.21 -15.18 -9.42
N PHE A 715 31.53 -16.29 -9.72
CA PHE A 715 30.91 -17.18 -8.75
C PHE A 715 31.20 -18.64 -9.05
N ARG A 716 31.66 -19.38 -8.04
CA ARG A 716 31.92 -20.82 -8.10
C ARG A 716 31.09 -21.56 -7.06
N LEU A 717 31.01 -22.89 -7.22
CA LEU A 717 30.32 -23.76 -6.27
C LEU A 717 31.35 -24.57 -5.49
N LEU A 718 31.25 -24.53 -4.16
CA LEU A 718 31.99 -25.43 -3.29
C LEU A 718 31.27 -26.78 -3.29
N SER A 719 31.99 -27.85 -3.68
CA SER A 719 31.51 -29.22 -3.53
C SER A 719 32.07 -29.82 -2.24
N ILE A 720 31.25 -29.88 -1.19
CA ILE A 720 31.57 -30.63 0.04
C ILE A 720 31.42 -32.14 -0.20
N ILE A 721 30.59 -32.52 -1.18
CA ILE A 721 30.25 -33.90 -1.56
C ILE A 721 30.77 -34.15 -3.00
N PRO A 722 31.23 -35.36 -3.35
CA PRO A 722 31.66 -35.68 -4.71
C PRO A 722 30.61 -35.33 -5.78
N LYS A 723 31.04 -34.65 -6.86
CA LYS A 723 30.16 -34.14 -7.94
C LYS A 723 29.24 -35.21 -8.55
N TRP A 724 29.71 -36.45 -8.68
CA TRP A 724 28.91 -37.56 -9.23
C TRP A 724 27.70 -37.90 -8.35
N LEU A 725 27.85 -37.85 -7.03
CA LEU A 725 26.77 -38.11 -6.08
C LEU A 725 25.76 -36.97 -6.08
N CYS A 726 26.24 -35.71 -6.11
CA CYS A 726 25.35 -34.55 -6.27
C CYS A 726 24.56 -34.60 -7.58
N ARG A 727 25.19 -35.03 -8.68
CA ARG A 727 24.51 -35.20 -9.99
C ARG A 727 23.41 -36.26 -9.92
N LEU A 728 23.67 -37.40 -9.27
CA LEU A 728 22.69 -38.46 -9.07
C LEU A 728 21.48 -37.98 -8.25
N ILE A 729 21.74 -37.28 -7.13
CA ILE A 729 20.67 -36.75 -6.27
C ILE A 729 19.87 -35.66 -7.00
N TYR A 730 20.54 -34.74 -7.70
CA TYR A 730 19.86 -33.69 -8.46
C TYR A 730 19.03 -34.28 -9.60
N ASP A 731 19.55 -35.25 -10.34
CA ASP A 731 18.82 -35.84 -11.47
C ASP A 731 17.54 -36.55 -11.01
N ARG A 732 17.56 -37.19 -9.82
CA ARG A 732 16.41 -37.90 -9.23
C ARG A 732 15.42 -37.00 -8.49
N TYR A 733 15.90 -36.03 -7.71
CA TYR A 733 15.07 -35.25 -6.78
C TYR A 733 14.94 -33.76 -7.14
N LYS A 734 15.70 -33.28 -8.14
CA LYS A 734 15.76 -31.86 -8.54
C LYS A 734 16.00 -30.91 -7.36
N PHE A 735 16.74 -31.36 -6.36
CA PHE A 735 16.99 -30.63 -5.12
C PHE A 735 18.19 -29.66 -5.28
N PRO A 736 17.99 -28.32 -5.24
CA PRO A 736 19.01 -27.36 -5.64
C PRO A 736 20.00 -26.97 -4.53
N PHE A 737 19.80 -27.38 -3.27
CA PHE A 737 20.61 -26.90 -2.13
C PHE A 737 21.85 -27.77 -1.82
N LEU A 738 22.33 -28.57 -2.76
CA LEU A 738 23.50 -29.45 -2.56
C LEU A 738 24.85 -28.73 -2.75
N PHE A 739 24.83 -27.47 -3.17
CA PHE A 739 26.02 -26.68 -3.47
C PHE A 739 26.00 -25.37 -2.68
N ILE A 740 27.12 -25.05 -2.04
CA ILE A 740 27.32 -23.75 -1.40
C ILE A 740 28.03 -22.87 -2.42
N PRO A 741 27.35 -21.87 -3.01
CA PRO A 741 28.03 -20.93 -3.86
C PRO A 741 28.96 -20.03 -3.03
N TYR A 742 30.11 -19.71 -3.60
CA TYR A 742 31.05 -18.73 -3.06
C TYR A 742 31.61 -17.89 -4.21
N GLY A 743 32.05 -16.68 -3.90
CA GLY A 743 32.52 -15.73 -4.90
C GLY A 743 31.85 -14.38 -4.76
N GLY A 744 31.42 -13.81 -5.87
CA GLY A 744 31.17 -12.37 -6.00
C GLY A 744 32.47 -11.61 -6.25
N LEU A 745 33.47 -12.27 -6.86
CA LEU A 745 34.77 -11.65 -7.09
C LEU A 745 34.65 -10.51 -8.12
N PRO A 746 35.35 -9.38 -7.92
CA PRO A 746 35.35 -8.25 -8.86
C PRO A 746 36.21 -8.59 -10.08
N VAL A 747 35.73 -9.51 -10.92
CA VAL A 747 36.36 -9.89 -12.18
C VAL A 747 35.76 -9.10 -13.33
N LYS A 748 36.52 -8.94 -14.43
CA LYS A 748 36.04 -8.27 -15.64
C LYS A 748 34.94 -9.11 -16.28
N LEU A 749 33.72 -8.58 -16.37
CA LEU A 749 32.62 -9.21 -17.10
C LEU A 749 32.37 -8.47 -18.41
N THR A 750 32.44 -9.19 -19.53
CA THR A 750 32.07 -8.66 -20.85
C THR A 750 31.06 -9.61 -21.48
N THR A 751 29.89 -9.09 -21.83
CA THR A 751 28.82 -9.85 -22.49
C THR A 751 28.93 -9.65 -24.00
N PHE A 752 28.99 -10.76 -24.73
CA PHE A 752 29.05 -10.82 -26.18
C PHE A 752 27.72 -11.34 -26.70
N ILE A 753 27.11 -10.58 -27.61
CA ILE A 753 25.84 -10.89 -28.24
C ILE A 753 26.13 -11.27 -29.69
N GLY A 754 25.92 -12.54 -30.02
CA GLY A 754 26.17 -13.05 -31.36
C GLY A 754 25.10 -12.63 -32.36
N GLU A 755 25.37 -12.94 -33.63
CA GLU A 755 24.45 -12.69 -34.74
C GLU A 755 23.13 -13.46 -34.59
N PRO A 756 21.99 -12.87 -34.99
CA PRO A 756 20.70 -13.56 -35.03
C PRO A 756 20.74 -14.82 -35.91
N ILE A 757 20.32 -15.95 -35.35
CA ILE A 757 20.23 -17.23 -36.05
C ILE A 757 18.81 -17.35 -36.63
N HIS A 758 18.75 -17.30 -37.96
CA HIS A 758 17.56 -17.66 -38.72
C HIS A 758 17.66 -19.13 -39.17
N PHE A 759 16.54 -19.82 -39.23
CA PHE A 759 16.46 -21.23 -39.64
C PHE A 759 15.28 -21.42 -40.60
N THR A 760 15.38 -22.43 -41.45
CA THR A 760 14.33 -22.71 -42.45
C THR A 760 13.22 -23.59 -41.86
N PRO A 761 12.00 -23.56 -42.42
CA PRO A 761 10.88 -24.38 -41.92
C PRO A 761 11.18 -25.89 -41.92
N GLU A 762 12.05 -26.35 -42.80
CA GLU A 762 12.43 -27.76 -42.98
C GLU A 762 13.36 -28.25 -41.86
N MET A 763 14.13 -27.35 -41.23
CA MET A 763 15.06 -27.73 -40.15
C MET A 763 14.31 -28.33 -38.96
N THR A 764 14.75 -29.48 -38.49
CA THR A 764 14.23 -30.14 -37.30
C THR A 764 14.59 -29.36 -36.03
N ILE A 765 13.81 -29.55 -34.96
CA ILE A 765 14.07 -28.91 -33.65
C ILE A 765 15.48 -29.24 -33.15
N THR A 766 15.97 -30.46 -33.41
CA THR A 766 17.31 -30.91 -33.02
C THR A 766 18.39 -30.20 -33.82
N GLU A 767 18.23 -30.03 -35.14
CA GLU A 767 19.19 -29.29 -35.97
C GLU A 767 19.28 -27.82 -35.58
N ILE A 768 18.15 -27.18 -35.28
CA ILE A 768 18.12 -25.81 -34.75
C ILE A 768 18.89 -25.74 -33.44
N ALA A 769 18.63 -26.66 -32.50
CA ALA A 769 19.31 -26.70 -31.21
C ALA A 769 20.83 -26.93 -31.35
N GLN A 770 21.25 -27.82 -32.25
CA GLN A 770 22.66 -28.09 -32.55
C GLN A 770 23.36 -26.88 -33.19
N LEU A 771 22.69 -26.20 -34.12
CA LEU A 771 23.21 -24.98 -34.73
C LEU A 771 23.41 -23.88 -33.67
N THR A 772 22.43 -23.67 -32.79
CA THR A 772 22.56 -22.71 -31.68
C THR A 772 23.69 -23.09 -30.72
N ALA A 773 23.82 -24.38 -30.37
CA ALA A 773 24.91 -24.87 -29.53
C ALA A 773 26.28 -24.59 -30.16
N LYS A 774 26.45 -24.90 -31.45
CA LYS A 774 27.67 -24.64 -32.21
C LYS A 774 28.03 -23.15 -32.23
N LYS A 775 27.04 -22.27 -32.43
CA LYS A 775 27.25 -20.81 -32.40
C LYS A 775 27.61 -20.30 -31.01
N MET A 776 27.00 -20.87 -29.96
CA MET A 776 27.36 -20.56 -28.57
C MET A 776 28.79 -21.02 -28.25
N GLU A 777 29.19 -22.22 -28.67
CA GLU A 777 30.56 -22.72 -28.49
C GLU A 777 31.60 -21.83 -29.18
N GLN A 778 31.31 -21.38 -30.41
CA GLN A 778 32.16 -20.43 -31.13
C GLN A 778 32.35 -19.11 -30.35
N LEU A 779 31.26 -18.55 -29.79
CA LEU A 779 31.35 -17.35 -28.95
C LEU A 779 32.22 -17.58 -27.70
N ILE A 780 32.10 -18.74 -27.06
CA ILE A 780 32.89 -19.06 -25.87
C ILE A 780 34.37 -19.24 -26.26
N GLU A 781 34.67 -19.95 -27.33
CA GLU A 781 36.05 -20.17 -27.80
C GLU A 781 36.76 -18.86 -28.19
N GLN A 782 36.03 -17.93 -28.80
CA GLN A 782 36.56 -16.63 -29.21
C GLN A 782 36.87 -15.72 -28.00
N HIS A 783 36.07 -15.79 -26.94
CA HIS A 783 36.07 -14.77 -25.90
C HIS A 783 36.47 -15.27 -24.50
N GLN A 784 36.63 -16.59 -24.29
CA GLN A 784 36.99 -17.16 -23.01
C GLN A 784 38.21 -18.07 -23.09
N THR A 785 39.18 -17.83 -22.22
CA THR A 785 40.27 -18.79 -22.02
C THR A 785 39.75 -19.99 -21.22
N ARG A 786 39.99 -21.20 -21.75
CA ARG A 786 39.67 -22.49 -21.11
C ARG A 786 40.97 -23.26 -20.78
N PRO A 787 41.13 -23.81 -19.57
CA PRO A 787 40.28 -23.59 -18.39
C PRO A 787 40.36 -22.14 -17.90
N GLY A 788 39.22 -21.63 -17.41
CA GLY A 788 39.08 -20.33 -16.79
C GLY A 788 39.90 -20.21 -15.50
N SER A 789 40.45 -19.02 -15.27
CA SER A 789 41.32 -18.74 -14.13
C SER A 789 40.90 -17.46 -13.41
N ILE A 790 40.57 -17.58 -12.12
CA ILE A 790 40.22 -16.44 -11.27
C ILE A 790 41.34 -15.39 -11.29
N ARG A 791 42.61 -15.82 -11.22
CA ARG A 791 43.76 -14.92 -11.25
C ARG A 791 43.80 -14.09 -12.53
N LYS A 792 43.64 -14.74 -13.69
CA LYS A 792 43.62 -14.02 -14.99
C LYS A 792 42.43 -13.08 -15.09
N ALA A 793 41.25 -13.51 -14.65
CA ALA A 793 40.03 -12.71 -14.67
C ALA A 793 40.08 -11.48 -13.75
N LEU A 794 40.77 -11.60 -12.60
CA LEU A 794 41.08 -10.46 -11.73
C LEU A 794 42.12 -9.54 -12.36
N CYS A 795 43.18 -10.10 -12.97
CA CYS A 795 44.17 -9.29 -13.69
C CYS A 795 43.50 -8.42 -14.75
N GLN A 796 42.69 -9.00 -15.63
CA GLN A 796 41.91 -8.28 -16.66
C GLN A 796 41.01 -7.15 -16.12
N ARG A 797 40.66 -7.16 -14.82
CA ARG A 797 39.84 -6.11 -14.21
C ARG A 797 40.66 -4.92 -13.75
N PHE A 798 41.84 -5.17 -13.18
CA PHE A 798 42.60 -4.18 -12.40
C PHE A 798 43.92 -3.75 -13.05
N PHE A 799 44.43 -4.55 -14.00
CA PHE A 799 45.68 -4.34 -14.72
C PHE A 799 45.42 -4.50 -16.21
#